data_AF-A0A0C2XAU3-F1
#
_entry.id   AF-A0A0C2XAU3-F1
#
_cell.length_a   1.000
_cell.length_b   1.000
_cell.length_c   1.000
_cell.angle_alpha   90.00
_cell.angle_beta   90.00
_cell.angle_gamma   90.00
#
_symmetry.space_group_name_H-M   'P 1'
#
loop_
_entity.id
_entity.type
_entity.pdbx_description
1 polymer ?
#
loop_
_entity_poly.entity_id
_entity_poly.type
_entity_poly.pdbx_seq_one_letter_code
_entity_poly.pdbx_strand_id
1 'polypeptide(L)'
;METVFGPPSEPIDIAAFLHSAVQLDHIAIASGIDALRSLSNQNSNQKPFEVLAECSVNDIRQSLFEIWDDPRLSAHLLREHKHAVDSVQSTTRHATKKRRVNTAGAEQPLAEVVNLQAELAAIGLNSWKLRPESAIFTRTSRNTDYNVLRQVKPLSNAVAPEGLQAIVVASVYRKTAWNAGLVVRISQHALLSSQNLGQLFDAIPCASKEIPQEIVQDGTVIGYDENEAFADHGCVICIEGYAYGDGNTDDDYANKLTNCLDRPKKKATEPLVKKAASSIRDTEFRSLTVRVNQPYWMLHAGDCEHFIVFDQIRLKHRSDPSCGYPLTLQSTPLLLDLCRGCSKVPAGLSVVNDIRLGESPFLICRPCWRSMEEGKREEVIVVPLPAHRTGCINYVFYSVCMTTSTRPSEPIATLEEYDDVLAWINDTLDVPAEVDPANKLDLADLDQQVTQLIATLEISYEDTSSQLERIIDDVSRNISRLTYDLHFMKDAATSLQPVLGELIHKSTEATPEKTDDALDQLRLLDTVKTRMEAARDVLREAESWSTLELEVTSLLSERSYAKAAERLSEANKSMVVFQNTPEYDPRRSLLVNLQNQLEASLSSALVSAIKAQDVSICREYYSIFSTISREVEFRNYYNASRRNSLLTLWQEAKLSDCDTGASIDSQNFADFLPKLYAAFTALLNQERVSIPAVFPDPAITLSAFISSTLSALQPTMTQRLMALASHYGDLALPILINVFQATEEFAIAVEKIMEKLKYVSLPPGDNTGKTDTSVRQARRRSTRMSISWRGGAPGANSSAPIAITDLDWDQEVFQPFTEFQNDYGTLEHCFLERSIQEAFKDDSKDQSQSTDFARLLRERAVDVFGIAEGSLNRCNALTYGYGSLGLVQALDSAFESFMNTWTMNVQTAIVVSAPLALTSISQSDLSDMDYAPQDWSTIQTLIRMLGSANAYEERLSNFETKLRTKLTEFSNRFRLSRNDPVNFSIAVTKGQSFLLEQSSLNTVELHNLLDSVDPDPPHNTRLQPPRILLQARKAVHDFATACQASLHQTILAPLKRYLKTYSSLPVWSQTDDPKSKRSGGANLHIPTFSLSPSDHVQRVAEGLLNLPRLFEVYADDDALSFSLNTLPFIDSETIKMISEQSEAVASSPPMHRRRASLTIVKQQPIDPEVVSSAWLYSLGKNLVNHIITDVLSHIAALSKPGSAQLSSDLEYLSNIVRALNVESKELEEWRKYLALEEEEGKLALSQALPADTILRQIGRLQGWDR
;
A
#
# COMPACT_ATOMS: atom_id res chain seq x y z
N MET A 1 -6.93 10.06 -25.13
CA MET A 1 -8.22 9.34 -25.08
C MET A 1 -8.09 7.91 -25.57
N GLU A 2 -7.33 7.61 -26.64
CA GLU A 2 -7.06 6.23 -27.07
C GLU A 2 -6.46 5.34 -25.96
N THR A 3 -5.63 5.91 -25.08
CA THR A 3 -5.08 5.23 -23.89
C THR A 3 -6.14 4.80 -22.87
N VAL A 4 -7.34 5.37 -22.92
CA VAL A 4 -8.44 5.11 -21.95
C VAL A 4 -9.50 4.18 -22.53
N PHE A 5 -9.88 4.37 -23.80
CA PHE A 5 -10.98 3.64 -24.44
C PHE A 5 -10.52 2.54 -25.42
N GLY A 6 -9.25 2.55 -25.82
CA GLY A 6 -8.74 1.71 -26.91
C GLY A 6 -8.94 2.36 -28.29
N PRO A 7 -8.46 1.71 -29.36
CA PRO A 7 -8.64 2.19 -30.73
C PRO A 7 -10.11 2.05 -31.17
N PRO A 8 -10.68 3.03 -31.90
CA PRO A 8 -12.05 2.96 -32.40
C PRO A 8 -12.19 1.92 -33.52
N SER A 9 -13.33 1.23 -33.57
CA SER A 9 -13.62 0.27 -34.64
C SER A 9 -13.94 0.95 -35.98
N GLU A 10 -14.04 0.15 -37.04
CA GLU A 10 -14.74 0.55 -38.25
C GLU A 10 -16.22 0.87 -37.94
N PRO A 11 -16.88 1.78 -38.70
CA PRO A 11 -18.28 2.14 -38.48
C PRO A 11 -19.21 0.95 -38.71
N ILE A 12 -20.04 0.64 -37.71
CA ILE A 12 -21.00 -0.47 -37.71
C ILE A 12 -22.40 0.11 -37.87
N ASP A 13 -23.07 -0.21 -38.99
CA ASP A 13 -24.50 0.04 -39.18
C ASP A 13 -25.30 -1.05 -38.46
N ILE A 14 -26.06 -0.66 -37.43
CA ILE A 14 -26.81 -1.58 -36.58
C ILE A 14 -27.96 -2.26 -37.35
N ALA A 15 -28.57 -1.58 -38.33
CA ALA A 15 -29.58 -2.17 -39.19
C ALA A 15 -28.95 -3.23 -40.12
N ALA A 16 -27.81 -2.90 -40.75
CA ALA A 16 -27.08 -3.84 -41.58
C ALA A 16 -26.61 -5.07 -40.79
N PHE A 17 -26.10 -4.87 -39.56
CA PHE A 17 -25.72 -5.94 -38.63
C PHE A 17 -26.88 -6.92 -38.38
N LEU A 18 -28.08 -6.40 -38.10
CA LEU A 18 -29.28 -7.21 -37.91
C LEU A 18 -29.71 -7.94 -39.18
N HIS A 19 -29.62 -7.29 -40.35
CA HIS A 19 -29.93 -7.92 -41.64
C HIS A 19 -28.94 -9.04 -42.00
N SER A 20 -27.65 -8.87 -41.74
CA SER A 20 -26.64 -9.92 -41.93
C SER A 20 -26.85 -11.11 -40.99
N ALA A 21 -27.29 -10.87 -39.75
CA ALA A 21 -27.64 -11.94 -38.81
C ALA A 21 -28.83 -12.78 -39.33
N VAL A 22 -29.85 -12.14 -39.90
CA VAL A 22 -30.99 -12.85 -40.52
C VAL A 22 -30.54 -13.69 -41.73
N GLN A 23 -29.57 -13.22 -42.52
CA GLN A 23 -29.01 -13.99 -43.64
C GLN A 23 -28.16 -15.19 -43.17
N LEU A 24 -27.46 -15.05 -42.05
CA LEU A 24 -26.65 -16.13 -41.46
C LEU A 24 -27.51 -17.25 -40.85
N ASP A 25 -28.64 -16.93 -40.22
CA ASP A 25 -29.60 -17.93 -39.74
C ASP A 25 -30.16 -18.81 -40.88
N HIS A 26 -30.23 -18.28 -42.10
CA HIS A 26 -30.61 -19.06 -43.29
C HIS A 26 -29.46 -19.91 -43.87
N ILE A 27 -28.19 -19.59 -43.57
CA ILE A 27 -27.01 -20.32 -44.07
C ILE A 27 -26.52 -21.36 -43.04
N ALA A 28 -26.74 -21.13 -41.75
CA ALA A 28 -26.18 -21.91 -40.65
C ALA A 28 -26.75 -23.34 -40.49
N ILE A 29 -27.81 -23.71 -41.22
CA ILE A 29 -28.35 -25.08 -41.20
C ILE A 29 -27.82 -25.95 -42.36
N ALA A 30 -27.15 -25.39 -43.39
CA ALA A 30 -26.84 -26.17 -44.60
C ALA A 30 -25.40 -26.13 -45.15
N SER A 31 -24.54 -25.13 -44.88
CA SER A 31 -23.25 -25.04 -45.63
C SER A 31 -21.94 -25.08 -44.83
N GLY A 32 -21.98 -24.96 -43.49
CA GLY A 32 -20.76 -24.91 -42.68
C GLY A 32 -19.99 -26.24 -42.56
N ILE A 33 -20.69 -27.38 -42.68
CA ILE A 33 -20.11 -28.71 -42.45
C ILE A 33 -19.49 -29.32 -43.72
N ASP A 34 -20.00 -28.99 -44.91
CA ASP A 34 -19.53 -29.59 -46.17
C ASP A 34 -18.35 -28.84 -46.81
N ALA A 35 -18.20 -27.54 -46.54
CA ALA A 35 -17.07 -26.75 -47.03
C ALA A 35 -15.74 -27.13 -46.33
N LEU A 36 -15.77 -27.49 -45.05
CA LEU A 36 -14.59 -27.91 -44.30
C LEU A 36 -14.17 -29.37 -44.57
N ARG A 37 -15.12 -30.26 -44.91
CA ARG A 37 -14.81 -31.64 -45.33
C ARG A 37 -14.10 -31.69 -46.68
N SER A 38 -14.45 -30.81 -47.60
CA SER A 38 -13.94 -30.83 -48.97
C SER A 38 -12.46 -30.41 -49.11
N LEU A 39 -11.91 -29.69 -48.13
CA LEU A 39 -10.49 -29.31 -48.12
C LEU A 39 -9.56 -30.35 -47.46
N SER A 40 -10.13 -31.34 -46.75
CA SER A 40 -9.34 -32.36 -46.02
C SER A 40 -9.03 -33.64 -46.83
N ASN A 41 -9.59 -33.80 -48.03
CA ASN A 41 -9.59 -35.07 -48.77
C ASN A 41 -8.61 -35.16 -49.95
N GLN A 42 -7.56 -34.33 -50.01
CA GLN A 42 -6.48 -34.49 -50.99
C GLN A 42 -5.10 -34.30 -50.36
N ASN A 43 -4.59 -35.34 -49.68
CA ASN A 43 -3.34 -36.01 -50.09
C ASN A 43 -2.89 -37.04 -49.04
N SER A 44 -2.64 -38.23 -49.56
CA SER A 44 -2.15 -39.43 -48.90
C SER A 44 -0.75 -39.25 -48.29
N ASN A 45 -0.60 -39.56 -47.00
CA ASN A 45 0.49 -40.39 -46.45
C ASN A 45 0.22 -40.69 -44.97
N GLN A 46 -0.23 -41.93 -44.71
CA GLN A 46 -0.52 -42.48 -43.39
C GLN A 46 0.77 -42.71 -42.59
N LYS A 47 1.09 -41.80 -41.68
CA LYS A 47 1.96 -42.00 -40.49
C LYS A 47 2.10 -40.81 -39.50
N PRO A 48 1.60 -39.57 -39.77
CA PRO A 48 1.59 -38.51 -38.76
C PRO A 48 0.21 -38.34 -38.07
N PHE A 49 -0.75 -39.24 -38.29
CA PHE A 49 -2.14 -39.05 -37.85
C PHE A 49 -2.36 -39.31 -36.35
N GLU A 50 -1.63 -40.24 -35.74
CA GLU A 50 -1.73 -40.52 -34.30
C GLU A 50 -1.07 -39.40 -33.46
N VAL A 51 0.06 -38.87 -33.90
CA VAL A 51 0.78 -37.78 -33.18
C VAL A 51 0.06 -36.43 -33.32
N LEU A 52 -0.57 -36.16 -34.48
CA LEU A 52 -1.38 -34.94 -34.67
C LEU A 52 -2.74 -35.01 -33.97
N ALA A 53 -3.31 -36.20 -33.77
CA ALA A 53 -4.49 -36.39 -32.94
C ALA A 53 -4.17 -36.21 -31.45
N GLU A 54 -3.01 -36.68 -30.99
CA GLU A 54 -2.54 -36.45 -29.60
C GLU A 54 -2.13 -35.00 -29.32
N CYS A 55 -1.69 -34.24 -30.33
CA CYS A 55 -1.35 -32.81 -30.21
C CYS A 55 -2.50 -31.87 -30.61
N SER A 56 -3.68 -32.40 -30.90
CA SER A 56 -4.85 -31.62 -31.30
C SER A 56 -5.52 -31.00 -30.07
N VAL A 57 -5.54 -29.67 -30.01
CA VAL A 57 -6.24 -28.90 -28.96
C VAL A 57 -7.74 -28.78 -29.27
N ASN A 58 -8.26 -29.48 -30.28
CA ASN A 58 -9.67 -29.35 -30.69
C ASN A 58 -10.65 -29.82 -29.62
N ASP A 59 -10.30 -30.84 -28.84
CA ASP A 59 -11.15 -31.31 -27.73
C ASP A 59 -11.25 -30.23 -26.64
N ILE A 60 -10.12 -29.61 -26.29
CA ILE A 60 -10.06 -28.49 -25.33
C ILE A 60 -10.81 -27.28 -25.88
N ARG A 61 -10.66 -26.97 -27.17
CA ARG A 61 -11.35 -25.88 -27.85
C ARG A 61 -12.86 -26.10 -27.82
N GLN A 62 -13.32 -27.30 -28.09
CA GLN A 62 -14.74 -27.63 -28.10
C GLN A 62 -15.33 -27.59 -26.70
N SER A 63 -14.66 -28.19 -25.70
CA SER A 63 -15.07 -28.06 -24.29
C SER A 63 -15.04 -26.62 -23.79
N LEU A 64 -14.06 -25.82 -24.20
CA LEU A 64 -13.96 -24.41 -23.81
C LEU A 64 -15.09 -23.57 -24.43
N PHE A 65 -15.45 -23.81 -25.69
CA PHE A 65 -16.62 -23.18 -26.30
C PHE A 65 -17.92 -23.65 -25.67
N GLU A 66 -18.08 -24.95 -25.39
CA GLU A 66 -19.26 -25.47 -24.69
C GLU A 66 -19.44 -24.83 -23.29
N ILE A 67 -18.34 -24.61 -22.55
CA ILE A 67 -18.35 -23.93 -21.25
C ILE A 67 -18.62 -22.41 -21.37
N TRP A 68 -18.06 -21.74 -22.39
CA TRP A 68 -18.24 -20.31 -22.60
C TRP A 68 -19.59 -19.94 -23.22
N ASP A 69 -20.13 -20.83 -24.05
CA ASP A 69 -21.46 -20.71 -24.67
C ASP A 69 -22.56 -21.02 -23.66
N ASP A 70 -22.28 -21.78 -22.59
CA ASP A 70 -23.16 -21.90 -21.44
C ASP A 70 -23.03 -20.66 -20.52
N PRO A 71 -24.05 -19.78 -20.47
CA PRO A 71 -24.01 -18.55 -19.69
C PRO A 71 -23.92 -18.80 -18.18
N ARG A 72 -24.32 -19.98 -17.69
CA ARG A 72 -24.29 -20.31 -16.26
C ARG A 72 -22.89 -20.69 -15.80
N LEU A 73 -22.22 -21.54 -16.59
CA LEU A 73 -20.85 -21.97 -16.32
C LEU A 73 -19.87 -20.81 -16.51
N SER A 74 -20.01 -20.03 -17.58
CA SER A 74 -19.20 -18.83 -17.82
C SER A 74 -19.42 -17.74 -16.76
N ALA A 75 -20.67 -17.48 -16.31
CA ALA A 75 -20.94 -16.55 -15.22
C ALA A 75 -20.34 -17.02 -13.89
N HIS A 76 -20.39 -18.33 -13.60
CA HIS A 76 -19.74 -18.89 -12.42
C HIS A 76 -18.22 -18.70 -12.46
N LEU A 77 -17.57 -18.98 -13.59
CA LEU A 77 -16.13 -18.78 -13.78
C LEU A 77 -15.71 -17.31 -13.64
N LEU A 78 -16.47 -16.38 -14.22
CA LEU A 78 -16.23 -14.94 -14.10
C LEU A 78 -16.41 -14.46 -12.65
N ARG A 79 -17.40 -15.00 -11.94
CA ARG A 79 -17.65 -14.69 -10.52
C ARG A 79 -16.56 -15.26 -9.62
N GLU A 80 -16.12 -16.50 -9.83
CA GLU A 80 -14.98 -17.07 -9.11
C GLU A 80 -13.69 -16.31 -9.39
N HIS A 81 -13.41 -15.97 -10.64
CA HIS A 81 -12.25 -15.17 -10.99
C HIS A 81 -12.27 -13.80 -10.29
N LYS A 82 -13.42 -13.12 -10.30
CA LYS A 82 -13.60 -11.86 -9.57
C LYS A 82 -13.40 -12.02 -8.06
N HIS A 83 -13.95 -13.07 -7.45
CA HIS A 83 -13.72 -13.38 -6.03
C HIS A 83 -12.25 -13.68 -5.71
N ALA A 84 -11.54 -14.38 -6.61
CA ALA A 84 -10.11 -14.67 -6.45
C ALA A 84 -9.26 -13.39 -6.52
N VAL A 85 -9.55 -12.50 -7.48
CA VAL A 85 -8.91 -11.19 -7.59
C VAL A 85 -9.22 -10.31 -6.38
N ASP A 86 -10.47 -10.24 -5.95
CA ASP A 86 -10.89 -9.46 -4.76
C ASP A 86 -10.24 -10.01 -3.47
N SER A 87 -10.09 -11.34 -3.35
CA SER A 87 -9.41 -11.98 -2.23
C SER A 87 -7.92 -11.60 -2.18
N VAL A 88 -7.23 -11.67 -3.32
CA VAL A 88 -5.82 -11.26 -3.45
C VAL A 88 -5.65 -9.76 -3.16
N GLN A 89 -6.52 -8.89 -3.68
CA GLN A 89 -6.51 -7.46 -3.36
C GLN A 89 -6.86 -7.16 -1.88
N SER A 90 -7.66 -8.01 -1.23
CA SER A 90 -7.97 -7.86 0.20
C SER A 90 -6.80 -8.19 1.11
N THR A 91 -5.85 -9.03 0.66
CA THR A 91 -4.63 -9.33 1.42
C THR A 91 -3.65 -8.15 1.48
N THR A 92 -3.74 -7.21 0.53
CA THR A 92 -2.95 -5.97 0.52
C THR A 92 -3.56 -4.79 1.31
N ARG A 93 -4.78 -4.93 1.86
CA ARG A 93 -5.42 -3.87 2.69
C ARG A 93 -5.35 -4.24 4.18
N HIS A 94 -4.91 -3.31 5.04
CA HIS A 94 -4.99 -3.48 6.49
C HIS A 94 -6.41 -3.83 6.94
N ALA A 95 -6.50 -4.74 7.91
CA ALA A 95 -7.73 -5.03 8.64
C ALA A 95 -8.15 -3.83 9.50
N THR A 96 -8.79 -2.81 8.91
CA THR A 96 -9.78 -2.03 9.66
C THR A 96 -10.95 -2.98 9.95
N LYS A 97 -11.12 -3.36 11.23
CA LYS A 97 -12.16 -4.26 11.78
C LYS A 97 -13.08 -4.87 10.71
N LYS A 98 -12.72 -6.05 10.21
CA LYS A 98 -13.59 -6.84 9.31
C LYS A 98 -14.97 -7.01 9.94
N ARG A 99 -15.96 -6.28 9.43
CA ARG A 99 -17.36 -6.68 9.50
C ARG A 99 -17.44 -7.98 8.71
N ARG A 100 -17.69 -9.10 9.39
CA ARG A 100 -17.98 -10.39 8.75
C ARG A 100 -19.15 -10.16 7.81
N VAL A 101 -18.92 -10.24 6.51
CA VAL A 101 -20.00 -10.31 5.52
C VAL A 101 -20.64 -11.68 5.73
N ASN A 102 -21.84 -11.71 6.32
CA ASN A 102 -22.67 -12.89 6.30
C ASN A 102 -23.01 -13.18 4.84
N THR A 103 -22.40 -14.23 4.28
CA THR A 103 -22.93 -14.91 3.10
C THR A 103 -24.27 -15.52 3.50
N ALA A 104 -25.35 -14.80 3.20
CA ALA A 104 -26.69 -15.34 3.28
C ALA A 104 -26.81 -16.50 2.27
N GLY A 105 -27.25 -17.66 2.76
CA GLY A 105 -27.76 -18.79 1.97
C GLY A 105 -26.80 -19.37 0.93
N ALA A 106 -26.05 -20.42 1.30
CA ALA A 106 -25.52 -21.34 0.31
C ALA A 106 -26.71 -22.07 -0.35
N GLU A 107 -27.18 -21.55 -1.49
CA GLU A 107 -27.91 -22.38 -2.44
C GLU A 107 -26.99 -23.54 -2.83
N GLN A 108 -27.49 -24.77 -2.75
CA GLN A 108 -26.72 -25.95 -3.15
C GLN A 108 -26.28 -25.77 -4.61
N PRO A 109 -24.99 -25.91 -4.93
CA PRO A 109 -24.53 -25.79 -6.30
C PRO A 109 -25.21 -26.85 -7.17
N LEU A 110 -25.77 -26.42 -8.31
CA LEU A 110 -26.35 -27.29 -9.33
C LEU A 110 -25.31 -28.34 -9.79
N ALA A 111 -25.75 -29.55 -10.13
CA ALA A 111 -24.88 -30.68 -10.46
C ALA A 111 -23.86 -30.37 -11.60
N GLU A 112 -24.24 -29.52 -12.55
CA GLU A 112 -23.38 -29.07 -13.66
C GLU A 112 -22.18 -28.23 -13.17
N VAL A 113 -22.38 -27.38 -12.15
CA VAL A 113 -21.31 -26.56 -11.54
C VAL A 113 -20.39 -27.43 -10.69
N VAL A 114 -20.94 -28.42 -9.99
CA VAL A 114 -20.15 -29.37 -9.17
C VAL A 114 -19.27 -30.24 -10.07
N ASN A 115 -19.80 -30.70 -11.21
CA ASN A 115 -19.01 -31.44 -12.20
C ASN A 115 -17.89 -30.58 -12.78
N LEU A 116 -18.17 -29.32 -13.16
CA LEU A 116 -17.14 -28.39 -13.64
C LEU A 116 -16.07 -28.12 -12.57
N GLN A 117 -16.45 -27.95 -11.30
CA GLN A 117 -15.50 -27.79 -10.19
C GLN A 117 -14.63 -29.03 -9.98
N ALA A 118 -15.20 -30.23 -10.12
CA ALA A 118 -14.45 -31.48 -10.04
C ALA A 118 -13.47 -31.63 -11.22
N GLU A 119 -13.88 -31.26 -12.43
CA GLU A 119 -13.03 -31.23 -13.62
C GLU A 119 -11.87 -30.23 -13.46
N LEU A 120 -12.15 -29.00 -13.00
CA LEU A 120 -11.12 -27.99 -12.73
C LEU A 120 -10.17 -28.39 -11.59
N ALA A 121 -10.67 -29.08 -10.56
CA ALA A 121 -9.86 -29.60 -9.46
C ALA A 121 -8.98 -30.79 -9.88
N ALA A 122 -9.39 -31.55 -10.89
CA ALA A 122 -8.61 -32.64 -11.46
C ALA A 122 -7.45 -32.15 -12.35
N ILE A 123 -7.45 -30.89 -12.79
CA ILE A 123 -6.37 -30.28 -13.58
C ILE A 123 -5.17 -29.99 -12.65
N GLY A 124 -4.08 -30.76 -12.80
CA GLY A 124 -2.86 -30.64 -11.98
C GLY A 124 -1.99 -29.40 -12.21
N LEU A 125 -2.41 -28.46 -13.08
CA LEU A 125 -1.70 -27.23 -13.37
C LEU A 125 -1.99 -26.15 -12.30
N ASN A 126 -1.17 -26.11 -11.26
CA ASN A 126 -1.26 -25.11 -10.19
C ASN A 126 -0.83 -23.68 -10.63
N SER A 127 -0.45 -23.47 -11.88
CA SER A 127 0.02 -22.17 -12.41
C SER A 127 -1.09 -21.13 -12.66
N TRP A 128 -2.36 -21.55 -12.67
CA TRP A 128 -3.51 -20.66 -12.94
C TRP A 128 -4.15 -20.06 -11.68
N LYS A 129 -3.77 -20.52 -10.50
CA LYS A 129 -4.25 -19.95 -9.24
C LYS A 129 -3.48 -18.66 -8.95
N LEU A 130 -4.20 -17.52 -8.93
CA LEU A 130 -3.67 -16.22 -8.53
C LEU A 130 -3.05 -16.33 -7.14
N ARG A 131 -1.73 -16.24 -7.06
CA ARG A 131 -1.02 -16.26 -5.77
C ARG A 131 -1.13 -14.90 -5.07
N PRO A 132 -0.97 -14.80 -3.75
CA PRO A 132 -0.97 -13.52 -3.04
C PRO A 132 0.06 -12.52 -3.61
N GLU A 133 1.20 -13.00 -4.11
CA GLU A 133 2.24 -12.16 -4.74
C GLU A 133 1.77 -11.48 -6.03
N SER A 134 0.73 -12.01 -6.71
CA SER A 134 0.16 -11.41 -7.91
C SER A 134 -0.51 -10.05 -7.65
N ALA A 135 -0.81 -9.71 -6.40
CA ALA A 135 -1.33 -8.41 -6.00
C ALA A 135 -0.43 -7.25 -6.45
N ILE A 136 0.90 -7.45 -6.43
CA ILE A 136 1.92 -6.45 -6.79
C ILE A 136 1.81 -6.04 -8.27
N PHE A 137 1.30 -6.94 -9.12
CA PHE A 137 1.17 -6.74 -10.56
C PHE A 137 -0.26 -6.36 -10.98
N THR A 138 -1.21 -6.28 -10.03
CA THR A 138 -2.59 -5.86 -10.28
C THR A 138 -2.83 -4.46 -9.77
N ARG A 139 -3.39 -3.56 -10.61
CA ARG A 139 -3.77 -2.21 -10.17
C ARG A 139 -4.81 -2.29 -9.04
N THR A 140 -4.69 -1.42 -8.03
CA THR A 140 -5.73 -1.27 -7.01
C THR A 140 -7.03 -0.78 -7.65
N SER A 141 -8.16 -1.30 -7.17
CA SER A 141 -9.49 -0.85 -7.60
C SER A 141 -9.69 0.64 -7.34
N ARG A 142 -9.96 1.40 -8.41
CA ARG A 142 -10.38 2.81 -8.36
C ARG A 142 -11.85 2.90 -7.93
N ASN A 143 -12.31 4.08 -7.51
CA ASN A 143 -13.72 4.30 -7.20
C ASN A 143 -14.65 3.86 -8.37
N THR A 144 -14.22 4.09 -9.61
CA THR A 144 -14.90 3.66 -10.85
C THR A 144 -15.02 2.16 -11.08
N ASP A 145 -14.20 1.37 -10.38
CA ASP A 145 -14.24 -0.09 -10.46
C ASP A 145 -15.30 -0.69 -9.51
N TYR A 146 -15.81 0.11 -8.56
CA TYR A 146 -16.92 -0.29 -7.69
C TYR A 146 -18.26 -0.10 -8.39
N ASN A 147 -19.18 -1.04 -8.16
CA ASN A 147 -20.55 -0.95 -8.60
C ASN A 147 -21.45 -0.78 -7.38
N VAL A 148 -22.21 0.32 -7.34
CA VAL A 148 -23.24 0.55 -6.31
C VAL A 148 -24.39 -0.46 -6.45
N LEU A 149 -24.62 -0.94 -7.68
CA LEU A 149 -25.69 -1.87 -7.97
C LEU A 149 -25.30 -3.29 -7.55
N ARG A 150 -26.07 -3.87 -6.62
CA ARG A 150 -25.96 -5.30 -6.25
C ARG A 150 -26.62 -6.22 -7.29
N GLN A 151 -27.59 -5.69 -8.02
CA GLN A 151 -28.32 -6.34 -9.11
C GLN A 151 -28.56 -5.31 -10.22
N VAL A 152 -28.71 -5.78 -11.47
CA VAL A 152 -28.99 -4.91 -12.63
C VAL A 152 -30.27 -4.12 -12.38
N LYS A 153 -30.24 -2.79 -12.58
CA LYS A 153 -31.39 -1.91 -12.36
C LYS A 153 -32.19 -1.76 -13.67
N PRO A 154 -33.41 -2.31 -13.76
CA PRO A 154 -34.29 -2.05 -14.89
C PRO A 154 -34.90 -0.64 -14.77
N LEU A 155 -34.91 0.11 -15.88
CA LEU A 155 -35.48 1.46 -15.91
C LEU A 155 -36.91 1.48 -16.47
N SER A 156 -37.30 0.45 -17.23
CA SER A 156 -38.64 0.32 -17.80
C SER A 156 -39.16 -1.10 -17.63
N ASN A 157 -40.43 -1.25 -17.27
CA ASN A 157 -41.10 -2.56 -17.19
C ASN A 157 -41.64 -3.04 -18.55
N ALA A 158 -41.35 -2.33 -19.64
CA ALA A 158 -41.79 -2.72 -20.98
C ALA A 158 -41.15 -4.05 -21.42
N VAL A 159 -41.98 -4.94 -21.97
CA VAL A 159 -41.52 -6.18 -22.59
C VAL A 159 -40.85 -5.84 -23.91
N ALA A 160 -39.69 -6.43 -24.17
CA ALA A 160 -38.96 -6.22 -25.42
C ALA A 160 -39.80 -6.68 -26.61
N PRO A 161 -39.84 -5.93 -27.72
CA PRO A 161 -40.59 -6.32 -28.92
C PRO A 161 -40.18 -7.71 -29.43
N GLU A 162 -41.14 -8.50 -29.90
CA GLU A 162 -40.90 -9.81 -30.52
C GLU A 162 -40.19 -9.61 -31.89
N GLY A 163 -38.94 -10.03 -31.99
CA GLY A 163 -38.14 -9.94 -33.23
C GLY A 163 -36.63 -9.98 -32.98
N LEU A 164 -35.84 -10.05 -34.06
CA LEU A 164 -34.38 -9.99 -33.98
C LEU A 164 -33.94 -8.59 -33.51
N GLN A 165 -33.25 -8.54 -32.37
CA GLN A 165 -32.78 -7.32 -31.75
C GLN A 165 -31.31 -7.43 -31.37
N ALA A 166 -30.62 -6.30 -31.42
CA ALA A 166 -29.27 -6.18 -30.89
C ALA A 166 -29.33 -5.52 -29.51
N ILE A 167 -28.47 -5.97 -28.61
CA ILE A 167 -28.15 -5.29 -27.36
C ILE A 167 -26.91 -4.43 -27.60
N VAL A 168 -27.06 -3.14 -27.33
CA VAL A 168 -25.99 -2.13 -27.39
C VAL A 168 -25.62 -1.77 -25.96
N VAL A 169 -24.35 -1.98 -25.59
CA VAL A 169 -23.82 -1.61 -24.26
C VAL A 169 -23.10 -0.27 -24.39
N ALA A 170 -23.58 0.73 -23.66
CA ALA A 170 -23.03 2.08 -23.64
C ALA A 170 -22.51 2.42 -22.24
N SER A 171 -21.22 2.77 -22.15
CA SER A 171 -20.60 3.35 -20.96
C SER A 171 -20.58 4.86 -21.04
N VAL A 172 -20.90 5.53 -19.92
CA VAL A 172 -20.92 6.98 -19.83
C VAL A 172 -19.83 7.45 -18.89
N TYR A 173 -19.07 8.45 -19.33
CA TYR A 173 -17.93 9.01 -18.62
C TYR A 173 -18.06 10.53 -18.47
N ARG A 174 -17.41 11.10 -17.46
CA ARG A 174 -17.35 12.55 -17.19
C ARG A 174 -15.91 12.98 -16.92
N LYS A 175 -15.53 14.23 -17.28
CA LYS A 175 -14.23 14.79 -16.89
C LYS A 175 -14.19 15.16 -15.42
N THR A 176 -13.04 15.02 -14.80
CA THR A 176 -12.87 15.44 -13.39
C THR A 176 -12.54 16.94 -13.30
N ALA A 177 -13.21 17.67 -12.41
CA ALA A 177 -13.12 19.14 -12.33
C ALA A 177 -11.69 19.69 -12.05
N TRP A 178 -10.91 18.99 -11.22
CA TRP A 178 -9.51 19.28 -10.89
C TRP A 178 -8.47 18.83 -11.93
N ASN A 179 -8.85 18.02 -12.93
CA ASN A 179 -7.93 17.54 -13.96
C ASN A 179 -8.68 17.26 -15.27
N ALA A 180 -8.59 18.20 -16.20
CA ALA A 180 -9.25 18.13 -17.51
C ALA A 180 -8.73 16.97 -18.40
N GLY A 181 -7.60 16.34 -18.06
CA GLY A 181 -7.05 15.19 -18.78
C GLY A 181 -7.59 13.84 -18.33
N LEU A 182 -8.26 13.76 -17.17
CA LEU A 182 -8.76 12.50 -16.59
C LEU A 182 -10.28 12.36 -16.77
N VAL A 183 -10.70 11.23 -17.33
CA VAL A 183 -12.11 10.88 -17.54
C VAL A 183 -12.48 9.68 -16.67
N VAL A 184 -13.64 9.74 -16.02
CA VAL A 184 -14.11 8.78 -15.00
C VAL A 184 -15.46 8.22 -15.45
N ARG A 185 -15.62 6.89 -15.41
CA ARG A 185 -16.89 6.22 -15.75
C ARG A 185 -17.92 6.49 -14.65
N ILE A 186 -19.11 6.95 -15.03
CA ILE A 186 -20.22 7.20 -14.10
C ILE A 186 -21.24 6.06 -14.11
N SER A 187 -21.52 5.49 -15.28
CA SER A 187 -22.52 4.43 -15.43
C SER A 187 -22.29 3.60 -16.70
N GLN A 188 -22.92 2.42 -16.75
CA GLN A 188 -22.97 1.56 -17.93
C GLN A 188 -24.38 1.01 -18.10
N HIS A 189 -24.89 1.06 -19.33
CA HIS A 189 -26.27 0.71 -19.67
C HIS A 189 -26.32 -0.25 -20.87
N ALA A 190 -27.21 -1.24 -20.81
CA ALA A 190 -27.56 -2.10 -21.94
C ALA A 190 -28.92 -1.69 -22.50
N LEU A 191 -28.97 -1.46 -23.81
CA LEU A 191 -30.14 -0.97 -24.54
C LEU A 191 -30.47 -1.89 -25.71
N LEU A 192 -31.75 -1.95 -26.07
CA LEU A 192 -32.17 -2.68 -27.27
C LEU A 192 -32.05 -1.78 -28.50
N SER A 193 -31.80 -2.38 -29.67
CA SER A 193 -31.75 -1.66 -30.93
C SER A 193 -33.04 -0.88 -31.26
N SER A 194 -34.19 -1.28 -30.71
CA SER A 194 -35.47 -0.58 -30.87
C SER A 194 -35.67 0.60 -29.92
N GLN A 195 -34.74 0.84 -29.01
CA GLN A 195 -34.83 1.96 -28.06
C GLN A 195 -34.28 3.22 -28.71
N ASN A 196 -34.70 4.38 -28.20
CA ASN A 196 -34.26 5.67 -28.69
C ASN A 196 -33.11 6.26 -27.85
N LEU A 197 -32.42 7.25 -28.40
CA LEU A 197 -31.37 7.98 -27.69
C LEU A 197 -31.89 8.70 -26.45
N GLY A 198 -33.17 9.10 -26.42
CA GLY A 198 -33.85 9.68 -25.26
C GLY A 198 -33.88 8.73 -24.06
N GLN A 199 -34.14 7.44 -24.27
CA GLN A 199 -34.13 6.44 -23.20
C GLN A 199 -32.73 6.20 -22.64
N LEU A 200 -31.68 6.31 -23.47
CA LEU A 200 -30.30 6.35 -22.98
C LEU A 200 -30.07 7.61 -22.15
N PHE A 201 -30.48 8.78 -22.65
CA PHE A 201 -30.38 10.03 -21.92
C PHE A 201 -31.00 9.88 -20.54
N ASP A 202 -32.26 9.45 -20.44
CA ASP A 202 -33.00 9.29 -19.19
C ASP A 202 -32.29 8.37 -18.18
N ALA A 203 -31.62 7.32 -18.66
CA ALA A 203 -30.88 6.38 -17.82
C ALA A 203 -29.61 6.96 -17.17
N ILE A 204 -29.04 8.02 -17.74
CA ILE A 204 -27.76 8.59 -17.26
C ILE A 204 -27.97 9.32 -15.92
N PRO A 205 -27.22 8.96 -14.86
CA PRO A 205 -27.26 9.63 -13.57
C PRO A 205 -26.44 10.93 -13.63
N CYS A 206 -27.09 12.03 -14.04
CA CYS A 206 -26.47 13.34 -14.18
C CYS A 206 -26.98 14.30 -13.11
N ALA A 207 -26.08 14.93 -12.35
CA ALA A 207 -26.42 15.94 -11.35
C ALA A 207 -27.21 17.13 -11.92
N SER A 208 -26.96 17.50 -13.19
CA SER A 208 -27.65 18.61 -13.84
C SER A 208 -29.14 18.37 -14.09
N LYS A 209 -29.61 17.11 -14.08
CA LYS A 209 -31.04 16.78 -14.15
C LYS A 209 -31.77 17.01 -12.83
N GLU A 210 -31.03 17.20 -11.75
CA GLU A 210 -31.57 17.36 -10.39
C GLU A 210 -31.30 18.77 -9.86
N ILE A 211 -30.96 19.71 -10.74
CA ILE A 211 -30.80 21.14 -10.39
C ILE A 211 -32.21 21.74 -10.28
N PRO A 212 -32.58 22.30 -9.10
CA PRO A 212 -33.89 22.92 -8.89
C PRO A 212 -34.06 24.18 -9.74
N GLN A 213 -35.31 24.55 -10.03
CA GLN A 213 -35.62 25.68 -10.90
C GLN A 213 -35.40 27.02 -10.17
N GLU A 214 -34.80 27.99 -10.86
CA GLU A 214 -34.56 29.34 -10.35
C GLU A 214 -35.86 30.16 -10.29
N ILE A 215 -36.15 30.75 -9.13
CA ILE A 215 -37.23 31.71 -8.93
C ILE A 215 -36.67 33.10 -9.23
N VAL A 216 -37.08 33.68 -10.35
CA VAL A 216 -36.65 35.00 -10.80
C VAL A 216 -37.76 36.04 -10.55
N GLN A 217 -37.43 37.12 -9.84
CA GLN A 217 -38.29 38.31 -9.70
C GLN A 217 -37.45 39.53 -10.11
N ASP A 218 -38.00 40.38 -10.99
CA ASP A 218 -37.35 41.57 -11.56
C ASP A 218 -35.95 41.34 -12.18
N GLY A 219 -35.69 40.15 -12.73
CA GLY A 219 -34.43 39.78 -13.37
C GLY A 219 -33.33 39.30 -12.41
N THR A 220 -33.63 39.20 -11.11
CA THR A 220 -32.74 38.67 -10.06
C THR A 220 -33.26 37.34 -9.52
N VAL A 221 -32.36 36.37 -9.32
CA VAL A 221 -32.68 35.06 -8.74
C VAL A 221 -32.82 35.21 -7.22
N ILE A 222 -34.01 34.95 -6.68
CA ILE A 222 -34.33 35.18 -5.25
C ILE A 222 -34.39 33.85 -4.47
N GLY A 223 -34.44 32.72 -5.17
CA GLY A 223 -34.44 31.41 -4.55
C GLY A 223 -34.60 30.29 -5.56
N TYR A 224 -34.74 29.07 -5.06
CA TYR A 224 -34.94 27.86 -5.86
C TYR A 224 -36.21 27.16 -5.37
N ASP A 225 -37.06 26.70 -6.29
CA ASP A 225 -38.26 25.94 -5.93
C ASP A 225 -37.90 24.46 -5.70
N GLU A 226 -38.22 23.94 -4.50
CA GLU A 226 -38.02 22.53 -4.15
C GLU A 226 -39.22 21.62 -4.50
N ASN A 227 -40.38 22.20 -4.83
CA ASN A 227 -41.65 21.46 -4.94
C ASN A 227 -42.10 21.13 -6.37
N GLU A 228 -41.55 21.79 -7.40
CA GLU A 228 -41.82 21.48 -8.80
C GLU A 228 -40.85 20.42 -9.36
N ALA A 229 -41.34 19.54 -10.23
CA ALA A 229 -40.51 18.52 -10.87
C ALA A 229 -39.35 19.18 -11.62
N PHE A 230 -38.13 18.66 -11.44
CA PHE A 230 -36.91 19.20 -12.07
C PHE A 230 -37.15 19.46 -13.56
N ALA A 231 -36.98 20.71 -13.99
CA ALA A 231 -37.17 21.10 -15.38
C ALA A 231 -36.20 20.33 -16.29
N ASP A 232 -36.68 19.86 -17.44
CA ASP A 232 -35.86 19.19 -18.46
C ASP A 232 -34.94 20.23 -19.10
N HIS A 233 -33.77 20.43 -18.50
CA HIS A 233 -32.77 21.40 -18.95
C HIS A 233 -32.08 20.82 -20.19
N GLY A 234 -32.61 21.13 -21.37
CA GLY A 234 -32.31 20.45 -22.65
C GLY A 234 -30.87 20.01 -22.95
N CYS A 235 -30.75 19.04 -23.87
CA CYS A 235 -29.49 18.35 -24.16
C CYS A 235 -29.21 18.16 -25.65
N VAL A 236 -27.95 17.90 -26.00
CA VAL A 236 -27.52 17.53 -27.35
C VAL A 236 -26.53 16.37 -27.31
N ILE A 237 -26.75 15.36 -28.14
CA ILE A 237 -25.87 14.20 -28.32
C ILE A 237 -25.26 14.26 -29.72
N CYS A 238 -23.93 14.13 -29.82
CA CYS A 238 -23.19 14.19 -31.07
C CYS A 238 -22.61 12.82 -31.46
N ILE A 239 -23.15 12.19 -32.51
CA ILE A 239 -22.73 10.88 -33.01
C ILE A 239 -22.37 11.00 -34.50
N GLU A 240 -21.18 10.51 -34.89
CA GLU A 240 -20.66 10.51 -36.27
C GLU A 240 -20.87 11.84 -37.04
N GLY A 241 -20.65 12.98 -36.37
CA GLY A 241 -20.78 14.30 -36.99
C GLY A 241 -22.21 14.83 -37.11
N TYR A 242 -23.20 14.19 -36.48
CA TYR A 242 -24.57 14.69 -36.37
C TYR A 242 -24.92 15.06 -34.93
N ALA A 243 -25.54 16.22 -34.73
CA ALA A 243 -26.04 16.71 -33.45
C ALA A 243 -27.55 16.44 -33.33
N TYR A 244 -27.92 15.58 -32.39
CA TYR A 244 -29.29 15.22 -32.04
C TYR A 244 -29.73 16.03 -30.82
N GLY A 245 -30.75 16.87 -30.98
CA GLY A 245 -31.29 17.71 -29.90
C GLY A 245 -32.51 17.09 -29.20
N ASP A 246 -32.99 17.75 -28.16
CA ASP A 246 -34.07 17.30 -27.29
C ASP A 246 -35.48 17.36 -27.91
N GLY A 247 -35.66 18.17 -28.96
CA GLY A 247 -36.94 18.39 -29.65
C GLY A 247 -37.98 19.17 -28.85
N ASN A 248 -37.63 19.75 -27.70
CA ASN A 248 -38.58 20.39 -26.78
C ASN A 248 -38.97 21.81 -27.22
N THR A 249 -38.14 22.49 -28.02
CA THR A 249 -38.37 23.87 -28.52
C THR A 249 -37.98 24.01 -30.00
N ASP A 250 -38.58 24.97 -30.72
CA ASP A 250 -38.24 25.26 -32.13
C ASP A 250 -36.75 25.61 -32.31
N ASP A 251 -36.13 26.24 -31.29
CA ASP A 251 -34.70 26.51 -31.17
C ASP A 251 -34.00 25.60 -30.14
N ASP A 252 -34.06 24.29 -30.42
CA ASP A 252 -33.42 23.21 -29.67
C ASP A 252 -31.89 23.41 -29.49
N TYR A 253 -31.29 22.80 -28.47
CA TYR A 253 -29.86 22.74 -28.20
C TYR A 253 -29.01 22.35 -29.41
N ALA A 254 -29.50 21.48 -30.29
CA ALA A 254 -28.80 21.17 -31.54
C ALA A 254 -28.66 22.39 -32.47
N ASN A 255 -29.70 23.25 -32.56
CA ASN A 255 -29.63 24.51 -33.32
C ASN A 255 -28.66 25.49 -32.66
N LYS A 256 -28.69 25.60 -31.32
CA LYS A 256 -27.78 26.47 -30.57
C LYS A 256 -26.33 26.05 -30.76
N LEU A 257 -26.04 24.74 -30.75
CA LEU A 257 -24.72 24.19 -31.00
C LEU A 257 -24.27 24.48 -32.44
N THR A 258 -25.09 24.19 -33.45
CA THR A 258 -24.73 24.47 -34.85
C THR A 258 -24.53 25.95 -35.09
N ASN A 259 -25.39 26.82 -34.54
CA ASN A 259 -25.23 28.28 -34.62
C ASN A 259 -23.95 28.78 -33.92
N CYS A 260 -23.53 28.14 -32.83
CA CYS A 260 -22.27 28.44 -32.15
C CYS A 260 -21.04 27.94 -32.93
N LEU A 261 -21.17 26.86 -33.68
CA LEU A 261 -20.13 26.31 -34.55
C LEU A 261 -20.03 27.07 -35.89
N ASP A 262 -21.15 27.59 -36.39
CA ASP A 262 -21.24 28.43 -37.59
C ASP A 262 -20.75 29.87 -37.34
N ARG A 263 -20.54 30.27 -36.08
CA ARG A 263 -19.81 31.50 -35.77
C ARG A 263 -18.36 31.35 -36.24
N PRO A 264 -17.82 32.32 -37.01
CA PRO A 264 -16.51 32.16 -37.64
C PRO A 264 -15.42 32.03 -36.58
N LYS A 265 -14.92 30.80 -36.40
CA LYS A 265 -13.71 30.47 -35.62
C LYS A 265 -12.62 29.98 -36.58
N LYS A 266 -11.73 30.90 -36.94
CA LYS A 266 -10.24 30.86 -36.93
C LYS A 266 -9.39 29.61 -37.27
N LYS A 267 -9.90 28.38 -37.39
CA LYS A 267 -9.09 27.20 -37.74
C LYS A 267 -9.95 26.12 -38.39
N ALA A 268 -9.74 25.89 -39.69
CA ALA A 268 -10.34 24.79 -40.44
C ALA A 268 -9.59 23.48 -40.14
N THR A 269 -10.02 22.71 -39.14
CA THR A 269 -9.59 21.30 -38.96
C THR A 269 -10.53 20.47 -38.09
N GLU A 270 -11.75 20.94 -37.80
CA GLU A 270 -12.75 20.16 -37.06
C GLU A 270 -13.86 19.66 -38.00
N PRO A 271 -14.41 18.46 -37.76
CA PRO A 271 -15.47 17.88 -38.59
C PRO A 271 -16.73 18.75 -38.51
N LEU A 272 -17.33 19.02 -39.66
CA LEU A 272 -18.54 19.83 -39.80
C LEU A 272 -19.73 19.11 -39.14
N VAL A 273 -20.02 19.42 -37.87
CA VAL A 273 -21.16 18.84 -37.15
C VAL A 273 -22.46 19.43 -37.70
N LYS A 274 -23.33 18.59 -38.27
CA LYS A 274 -24.63 19.00 -38.82
C LYS A 274 -25.75 18.68 -37.85
N LYS A 275 -26.84 19.46 -37.87
CA LYS A 275 -28.06 19.09 -37.14
C LYS A 275 -28.65 17.80 -37.74
N ALA A 276 -29.01 16.84 -36.90
CA ALA A 276 -29.74 15.65 -37.31
C ALA A 276 -31.21 15.99 -37.67
N ALA A 277 -31.80 15.22 -38.58
CA ALA A 277 -33.19 15.42 -39.01
C ALA A 277 -34.23 15.02 -37.94
N SER A 278 -33.84 14.16 -37.00
CA SER A 278 -34.68 13.63 -35.92
C SER A 278 -34.17 14.05 -34.55
N SER A 279 -35.08 14.14 -33.57
CA SER A 279 -34.74 14.40 -32.16
C SER A 279 -34.15 13.15 -31.49
N ILE A 280 -33.56 13.29 -30.29
CA ILE A 280 -33.12 12.13 -29.49
C ILE A 280 -34.27 11.17 -29.13
N ARG A 281 -35.51 11.68 -28.99
CA ARG A 281 -36.68 10.87 -28.64
C ARG A 281 -37.23 10.10 -29.84
N ASP A 282 -36.95 10.56 -31.06
CA ASP A 282 -37.40 9.90 -32.29
C ASP A 282 -36.33 8.99 -32.92
N THR A 283 -35.07 9.11 -32.49
CA THR A 283 -33.94 8.38 -33.11
C THR A 283 -33.68 7.06 -32.40
N GLU A 284 -34.02 5.94 -33.05
CA GLU A 284 -33.73 4.59 -32.56
C GLU A 284 -32.27 4.17 -32.79
N PHE A 285 -31.70 3.35 -31.89
CA PHE A 285 -30.36 2.78 -32.05
C PHE A 285 -30.20 1.97 -33.35
N ARG A 286 -31.26 1.30 -33.80
CA ARG A 286 -31.29 0.54 -35.07
C ARG A 286 -30.93 1.43 -36.27
N SER A 287 -31.24 2.72 -36.22
CA SER A 287 -30.98 3.67 -37.32
C SER A 287 -29.58 4.29 -37.29
N LEU A 288 -28.78 3.99 -36.26
CA LEU A 288 -27.48 4.60 -36.06
C LEU A 288 -26.35 3.77 -36.67
N THR A 289 -25.35 4.48 -37.18
CA THR A 289 -24.03 3.93 -37.49
C THR A 289 -23.09 4.38 -36.38
N VAL A 290 -22.44 3.44 -35.69
CA VAL A 290 -21.58 3.73 -34.53
C VAL A 290 -20.28 2.95 -34.59
N ARG A 291 -19.24 3.47 -33.93
CA ARG A 291 -17.95 2.79 -33.74
C ARG A 291 -17.83 2.36 -32.28
N VAL A 292 -17.41 1.13 -32.07
CA VAL A 292 -17.05 0.62 -30.74
C VAL A 292 -15.77 1.31 -30.29
N ASN A 293 -15.64 1.62 -29.00
CA ASN A 293 -14.52 2.34 -28.37
C ASN A 293 -14.32 3.80 -28.84
N GLN A 294 -15.22 4.35 -29.66
CA GLN A 294 -15.21 5.77 -30.02
C GLN A 294 -15.98 6.57 -28.96
N PRO A 295 -15.36 7.62 -28.36
CA PRO A 295 -16.08 8.52 -27.47
C PRO A 295 -16.93 9.53 -28.27
N TYR A 296 -18.23 9.51 -28.01
CA TYR A 296 -19.23 10.46 -28.52
C TYR A 296 -19.59 11.49 -27.46
N TRP A 297 -19.86 12.73 -27.87
CA TRP A 297 -20.12 13.83 -26.94
C TRP A 297 -21.59 13.93 -26.60
N MET A 298 -21.88 14.19 -25.33
CA MET A 298 -23.19 14.59 -24.86
C MET A 298 -23.05 15.83 -23.98
N LEU A 299 -23.76 16.89 -24.35
CA LEU A 299 -23.80 18.16 -23.63
C LEU A 299 -25.19 18.36 -23.06
N HIS A 300 -25.25 18.80 -21.80
CA HIS A 300 -26.48 19.17 -21.10
C HIS A 300 -26.44 20.66 -20.75
N ALA A 301 -27.56 21.23 -20.31
CA ALA A 301 -27.57 22.61 -19.83
C ALA A 301 -26.51 22.88 -18.74
N GLY A 302 -25.85 24.04 -18.84
CA GLY A 302 -24.72 24.43 -17.99
C GLY A 302 -23.36 24.04 -18.59
N ASP A 303 -22.41 23.66 -17.74
CA ASP A 303 -21.04 23.21 -18.06
C ASP A 303 -20.90 21.67 -18.05
N CYS A 304 -22.03 20.94 -18.07
CA CYS A 304 -22.03 19.50 -17.86
C CYS A 304 -21.78 18.71 -19.15
N GLU A 305 -20.55 18.20 -19.28
CA GLU A 305 -20.10 17.36 -20.40
C GLU A 305 -20.01 15.87 -20.04
N HIS A 306 -20.49 15.01 -20.94
CA HIS A 306 -20.34 13.55 -20.85
C HIS A 306 -19.79 12.95 -22.15
N PHE A 307 -19.06 11.85 -22.00
CA PHE A 307 -18.63 10.99 -23.10
C PHE A 307 -19.41 9.68 -23.07
N ILE A 308 -20.07 9.36 -24.18
CA ILE A 308 -20.75 8.09 -24.39
C ILE A 308 -19.84 7.22 -25.25
N VAL A 309 -19.47 6.06 -24.76
CA VAL A 309 -18.66 5.06 -25.49
C VAL A 309 -19.51 3.81 -25.64
N PHE A 310 -19.67 3.32 -26.87
CA PHE A 310 -20.28 2.02 -27.10
C PHE A 310 -19.21 0.93 -26.94
N ASP A 311 -19.38 0.07 -25.93
CA ASP A 311 -18.41 -0.96 -25.58
C ASP A 311 -18.64 -2.25 -26.38
N GLN A 312 -19.91 -2.58 -26.63
CA GLN A 312 -20.28 -3.85 -27.25
C GLN A 312 -21.61 -3.73 -28.00
N ILE A 313 -21.70 -4.40 -29.15
CA ILE A 313 -22.94 -4.63 -29.90
C ILE A 313 -23.05 -6.14 -30.12
N ARG A 314 -24.14 -6.76 -29.68
CA ARG A 314 -24.36 -8.20 -29.86
C ARG A 314 -25.84 -8.50 -30.12
N LEU A 315 -26.15 -9.69 -30.64
CA LEU A 315 -27.54 -10.14 -30.75
C LEU A 315 -28.11 -10.46 -29.36
N LYS A 316 -29.42 -10.20 -29.19
CA LYS A 316 -30.16 -10.62 -28.01
C LYS A 316 -30.29 -12.14 -27.98
N HIS A 317 -29.82 -12.75 -26.90
CA HIS A 317 -29.87 -14.19 -26.66
C HIS A 317 -31.14 -14.56 -25.87
N ARG A 318 -31.55 -15.84 -25.92
CA ARG A 318 -32.75 -16.34 -25.21
C ARG A 318 -32.64 -16.25 -23.68
N SER A 319 -31.42 -16.22 -23.15
CA SER A 319 -31.14 -16.06 -21.72
C SER A 319 -31.12 -14.61 -21.25
N ASP A 320 -31.14 -13.64 -22.17
CA ASP A 320 -31.23 -12.23 -21.80
C ASP A 320 -32.62 -11.91 -21.24
N PRO A 321 -32.73 -10.95 -20.31
CA PRO A 321 -34.03 -10.53 -19.77
C PRO A 321 -35.02 -10.20 -20.90
N SER A 322 -36.26 -10.64 -20.75
CA SER A 322 -37.32 -10.37 -21.72
C SER A 322 -37.86 -8.94 -21.61
N CYS A 323 -37.76 -8.33 -20.42
CA CYS A 323 -38.17 -6.97 -20.10
C CYS A 323 -37.09 -6.27 -19.26
N GLY A 324 -37.23 -4.95 -19.03
CA GLY A 324 -36.34 -4.21 -18.12
C GLY A 324 -35.45 -3.15 -18.79
N TYR A 325 -35.33 -3.15 -20.12
CA TYR A 325 -34.42 -2.26 -20.83
C TYR A 325 -34.91 -0.79 -20.85
N PRO A 326 -34.05 0.23 -20.71
CA PRO A 326 -32.60 0.14 -20.53
C PRO A 326 -32.21 -0.46 -19.19
N LEU A 327 -31.26 -1.40 -19.23
CA LEU A 327 -30.74 -2.07 -18.05
C LEU A 327 -29.48 -1.34 -17.60
N THR A 328 -29.49 -0.75 -16.41
CA THR A 328 -28.25 -0.19 -15.84
C THR A 328 -27.43 -1.31 -15.22
N LEU A 329 -26.31 -1.62 -15.86
CA LEU A 329 -25.40 -2.70 -15.47
C LEU A 329 -24.46 -2.26 -14.34
N GLN A 330 -23.98 -1.02 -14.41
CA GLN A 330 -23.08 -0.45 -13.43
C GLN A 330 -23.40 1.01 -13.13
N SER A 331 -23.27 1.40 -11.85
CA SER A 331 -23.25 2.79 -11.40
C SER A 331 -22.09 3.00 -10.42
N THR A 332 -21.27 4.03 -10.64
CA THR A 332 -20.09 4.35 -9.81
C THR A 332 -20.51 5.07 -8.51
N PRO A 333 -19.92 4.76 -7.33
CA PRO A 333 -20.22 5.46 -6.09
C PRO A 333 -19.88 6.95 -6.14
N LEU A 334 -20.84 7.80 -5.80
CA LEU A 334 -20.65 9.24 -5.67
C LEU A 334 -20.02 9.59 -4.32
N LEU A 335 -19.01 10.46 -4.33
CA LEU A 335 -18.41 11.03 -3.13
C LEU A 335 -19.12 12.37 -2.86
N LEU A 336 -19.89 12.43 -1.79
CA LEU A 336 -20.62 13.64 -1.39
C LEU A 336 -19.81 14.43 -0.36
N ASP A 337 -19.83 15.75 -0.47
CA ASP A 337 -19.22 16.63 0.53
C ASP A 337 -19.95 16.54 1.87
N LEU A 338 -19.21 16.48 2.96
CA LEU A 338 -19.77 16.47 4.31
C LEU A 338 -20.22 17.87 4.72
N CYS A 339 -21.27 17.94 5.55
CA CYS A 339 -21.75 19.15 6.18
C CYS A 339 -20.63 19.83 6.96
N ARG A 340 -20.32 21.08 6.64
CA ARG A 340 -19.28 21.87 7.34
C ARG A 340 -19.67 22.23 8.78
N GLY A 341 -20.96 22.19 9.10
CA GLY A 341 -21.47 22.40 10.46
C GLY A 341 -21.21 21.23 11.42
N CYS A 342 -21.62 20.00 11.05
CA CYS A 342 -21.48 18.83 11.93
C CYS A 342 -20.36 17.87 11.53
N SER A 343 -19.83 17.97 10.30
CA SER A 343 -18.83 17.06 9.71
C SER A 343 -19.22 15.57 9.73
N LYS A 344 -20.49 15.23 9.98
CA LYS A 344 -20.98 13.85 10.16
C LYS A 344 -21.82 13.33 9.00
N VAL A 345 -22.73 14.17 8.48
CA VAL A 345 -23.65 13.80 7.40
C VAL A 345 -23.29 14.54 6.12
N PRO A 346 -23.60 14.00 4.93
CA PRO A 346 -23.48 14.75 3.68
C PRO A 346 -24.21 16.09 3.74
N ALA A 347 -23.61 17.12 3.16
CA ALA A 347 -24.26 18.40 2.98
C ALA A 347 -25.47 18.23 2.04
N GLY A 348 -26.58 18.88 2.36
CA GLY A 348 -27.79 18.87 1.53
C GLY A 348 -28.17 20.25 1.02
N LEU A 349 -27.54 21.30 1.55
CA LEU A 349 -27.81 22.70 1.25
C LEU A 349 -26.47 23.41 1.06
N SER A 350 -26.43 24.35 0.12
CA SER A 350 -25.37 25.33 -0.07
C SER A 350 -25.95 26.70 0.21
N VAL A 351 -25.55 27.30 1.33
CA VAL A 351 -26.06 28.61 1.77
C VAL A 351 -25.12 29.69 1.28
N VAL A 352 -25.66 30.66 0.54
CA VAL A 352 -24.95 31.77 -0.06
C VAL A 352 -25.40 33.06 0.62
N ASN A 353 -24.43 33.92 0.96
CA ASN A 353 -24.60 35.25 1.56
C ASN A 353 -25.16 35.28 3.00
N ASP A 354 -25.11 34.17 3.74
CA ASP A 354 -25.35 34.20 5.18
C ASP A 354 -24.08 34.58 5.95
N ILE A 355 -24.02 35.83 6.40
CA ILE A 355 -22.93 36.38 7.23
C ILE A 355 -22.63 35.56 8.50
N ARG A 356 -23.58 34.76 9.01
CA ARG A 356 -23.36 33.92 10.20
C ARG A 356 -22.37 32.78 9.95
N LEU A 357 -22.25 32.34 8.71
CA LEU A 357 -21.47 31.16 8.34
C LEU A 357 -20.02 31.48 8.00
N GLY A 358 -19.65 32.76 7.86
CA GLY A 358 -18.28 33.22 7.63
C GLY A 358 -17.70 32.94 6.23
N GLU A 359 -18.32 32.03 5.48
CA GLU A 359 -17.96 31.65 4.11
C GLU A 359 -19.22 31.59 3.24
N SER A 360 -19.08 31.86 1.94
CA SER A 360 -20.17 31.82 0.97
C SER A 360 -19.60 31.33 -0.38
N PRO A 361 -20.06 30.18 -0.94
CA PRO A 361 -21.09 29.28 -0.42
C PRO A 361 -20.62 28.40 0.76
N PHE A 362 -21.51 28.16 1.73
CA PHE A 362 -21.28 27.25 2.86
C PHE A 362 -22.14 25.98 2.75
N LEU A 363 -21.50 24.81 2.76
CA LEU A 363 -22.17 23.51 2.62
C LEU A 363 -22.66 22.99 3.98
N ILE A 364 -23.98 22.85 4.15
CA ILE A 364 -24.62 22.47 5.41
C ILE A 364 -25.70 21.39 5.20
N CYS A 365 -25.93 20.55 6.22
CA CYS A 365 -27.04 19.60 6.20
C CYS A 365 -28.33 20.24 6.69
N ARG A 366 -29.48 19.72 6.25
CA ARG A 366 -30.81 20.20 6.65
C ARG A 366 -31.00 20.27 8.18
N PRO A 367 -30.55 19.29 9.00
CA PRO A 367 -30.63 19.40 10.45
C PRO A 367 -29.86 20.58 11.03
N CYS A 368 -28.58 20.76 10.65
CA CYS A 368 -27.77 21.88 11.13
C CYS A 368 -28.33 23.23 10.69
N TRP A 369 -28.92 23.30 9.48
CA TRP A 369 -29.60 24.52 9.03
C TRP A 369 -30.87 24.80 9.82
N ARG A 370 -31.73 23.81 10.09
CA ARG A 370 -32.95 23.99 10.91
C ARG A 370 -32.65 24.39 12.35
N SER A 371 -31.54 23.94 12.91
CA SER A 371 -31.08 24.38 14.24
C SER A 371 -30.67 25.85 14.26
N MET A 372 -30.37 26.46 13.11
CA MET A 372 -30.19 27.90 12.97
C MET A 372 -31.53 28.52 12.58
N GLU A 373 -32.23 29.15 13.52
CA GLU A 373 -33.58 29.72 13.32
C GLU A 373 -33.80 30.30 11.89
N GLU A 374 -34.85 29.81 11.20
CA GLU A 374 -35.26 30.17 9.83
C GLU A 374 -35.81 31.60 9.76
N GLY A 375 -34.95 32.59 9.97
CA GLY A 375 -35.26 33.98 9.63
C GLY A 375 -35.10 34.17 8.13
N LYS A 376 -36.21 34.26 7.37
CA LYS A 376 -36.18 34.71 5.97
C LYS A 376 -35.58 36.12 5.93
N ARG A 377 -34.32 36.24 5.52
CA ARG A 377 -33.64 37.51 5.22
C ARG A 377 -33.50 37.61 3.72
N GLU A 378 -33.85 38.76 3.14
CA GLU A 378 -33.91 38.97 1.68
C GLU A 378 -32.56 38.76 0.97
N GLU A 379 -31.44 38.76 1.68
CA GLU A 379 -30.09 38.60 1.11
C GLU A 379 -29.53 37.17 1.17
N VAL A 380 -30.16 36.24 1.89
CA VAL A 380 -29.64 34.87 2.07
C VAL A 380 -30.28 33.92 1.04
N ILE A 381 -29.45 33.32 0.20
CA ILE A 381 -29.89 32.37 -0.82
C ILE A 381 -29.54 30.96 -0.36
N VAL A 382 -30.55 30.13 -0.12
CA VAL A 382 -30.37 28.71 0.21
C VAL A 382 -30.52 27.91 -1.06
N VAL A 383 -29.45 27.26 -1.50
CA VAL A 383 -29.42 26.42 -2.70
C VAL A 383 -29.49 24.95 -2.29
N PRO A 384 -30.52 24.19 -2.67
CA PRO A 384 -30.55 22.75 -2.44
C PRO A 384 -29.46 22.06 -3.26
N LEU A 385 -28.67 21.18 -2.64
CA LEU A 385 -27.73 20.34 -3.38
C LEU A 385 -28.46 19.15 -4.04
N PRO A 386 -28.03 18.69 -5.22
CA PRO A 386 -28.62 17.53 -5.89
C PRO A 386 -28.71 16.30 -4.97
N ALA A 387 -29.87 15.66 -4.90
CA ALA A 387 -30.11 14.52 -4.02
C ALA A 387 -29.63 13.17 -4.60
N HIS A 388 -29.17 13.17 -5.84
CA HIS A 388 -28.73 12.03 -6.65
C HIS A 388 -29.76 10.87 -6.70
N ARG A 389 -31.05 11.22 -6.77
CA ARG A 389 -32.18 10.26 -6.77
C ARG A 389 -32.21 9.37 -8.01
N THR A 390 -31.68 9.85 -9.12
CA THR A 390 -31.65 9.12 -10.40
C THR A 390 -30.59 8.00 -10.41
N GLY A 391 -29.45 8.23 -9.74
CA GLY A 391 -28.30 7.30 -9.68
C GLY A 391 -28.32 6.32 -8.51
N CYS A 392 -28.97 6.66 -7.39
CA CYS A 392 -29.06 5.81 -6.21
C CYS A 392 -30.49 5.32 -6.01
N ILE A 393 -30.65 4.01 -5.79
CA ILE A 393 -31.94 3.45 -5.43
C ILE A 393 -32.34 4.03 -4.07
N ASN A 394 -33.54 4.62 -3.98
CA ASN A 394 -34.29 4.92 -2.75
C ASN A 394 -34.58 3.67 -1.86
N TYR A 395 -33.74 2.63 -1.91
CA TYR A 395 -33.91 1.36 -1.20
C TYR A 395 -32.69 0.94 -0.34
N VAL A 396 -31.75 1.85 -0.03
CA VAL A 396 -30.60 1.50 0.84
C VAL A 396 -30.45 2.41 2.07
N PHE A 397 -31.14 3.55 2.15
CA PHE A 397 -31.16 4.35 3.37
C PHE A 397 -32.30 4.03 4.35
N TYR A 398 -33.30 3.22 3.93
CA TYR A 398 -34.48 2.88 4.75
C TYR A 398 -34.64 1.38 5.09
N SER A 399 -33.69 0.50 4.72
CA SER A 399 -33.86 -0.96 4.96
C SER A 399 -32.58 -1.77 5.24
N VAL A 400 -31.38 -1.17 5.26
CA VAL A 400 -30.12 -1.94 5.42
C VAL A 400 -29.47 -1.80 6.81
N CYS A 401 -30.16 -1.18 7.77
CA CYS A 401 -29.75 -1.19 9.19
C CYS A 401 -30.52 -2.18 10.07
N MET A 402 -31.40 -3.03 9.53
CA MET A 402 -31.96 -4.15 10.29
C MET A 402 -31.54 -5.47 9.69
N THR A 403 -30.49 -6.05 10.28
CA THR A 403 -30.21 -7.50 10.44
C THR A 403 -28.71 -7.74 10.64
N THR A 404 -28.14 -7.24 11.74
CA THR A 404 -27.04 -7.94 12.43
C THR A 404 -26.99 -7.46 13.87
N SER A 405 -27.40 -8.35 14.79
CA SER A 405 -27.05 -8.45 16.21
C SER A 405 -26.51 -7.17 16.89
N THR A 406 -27.40 -6.62 17.71
CA THR A 406 -27.27 -5.57 18.73
C THR A 406 -25.86 -5.35 19.32
N ARG A 407 -25.39 -4.10 19.22
CA ARG A 407 -24.34 -3.53 20.09
C ARG A 407 -25.00 -2.77 21.25
N PRO A 408 -24.36 -2.71 22.44
CA PRO A 408 -24.95 -2.10 23.64
C PRO A 408 -25.18 -0.58 23.58
N SER A 409 -24.84 0.10 22.47
CA SER A 409 -25.02 1.56 22.31
C SER A 409 -26.14 1.95 21.33
N GLU A 410 -26.81 1.00 20.69
CA GLU A 410 -27.94 1.28 19.79
C GLU A 410 -29.28 1.64 20.48
N PRO A 411 -29.65 1.14 21.68
CA PRO A 411 -31.01 1.37 22.18
C PRO A 411 -31.25 2.86 22.52
N ILE A 412 -30.26 3.59 23.03
CA ILE A 412 -30.47 5.00 23.39
C ILE A 412 -30.70 5.89 22.16
N ALA A 413 -30.12 5.54 21.01
CA ALA A 413 -30.35 6.25 19.76
C ALA A 413 -31.78 6.06 19.23
N THR A 414 -32.45 4.96 19.59
CA THR A 414 -33.86 4.72 19.24
C THR A 414 -34.85 5.39 20.21
N LEU A 415 -34.39 5.88 21.37
CA LEU A 415 -35.24 6.66 22.29
C LEU A 415 -35.67 8.00 21.67
N GLU A 416 -34.84 8.61 20.82
CA GLU A 416 -35.15 9.87 20.12
C GLU A 416 -36.26 9.72 19.06
N GLU A 417 -36.60 8.48 18.69
CA GLU A 417 -37.61 8.17 17.67
C GLU A 417 -39.00 7.84 18.26
N TYR A 418 -39.13 7.72 19.59
CA TYR A 418 -40.38 7.37 20.28
C TYR A 418 -40.90 8.50 21.16
N ASP A 419 -42.19 8.81 21.07
CA ASP A 419 -42.85 9.84 21.90
C ASP A 419 -43.13 9.37 23.36
N ASP A 420 -43.20 8.05 23.61
CA ASP A 420 -43.46 7.46 24.95
C ASP A 420 -42.43 6.39 25.32
N VAL A 421 -41.74 6.60 26.45
CA VAL A 421 -40.62 5.78 26.94
C VAL A 421 -41.06 4.36 27.28
N LEU A 422 -42.31 4.17 27.72
CA LEU A 422 -42.85 2.84 28.04
C LEU A 422 -43.07 1.98 26.79
N ALA A 423 -43.46 2.59 25.68
CA ALA A 423 -43.61 1.89 24.39
C ALA A 423 -42.24 1.47 23.85
N TRP A 424 -41.25 2.36 23.94
CA TRP A 424 -39.87 2.06 23.57
C TRP A 424 -39.27 0.92 24.41
N ILE A 425 -39.48 0.90 25.73
CA ILE A 425 -39.01 -0.19 26.61
C ILE A 425 -39.66 -1.52 26.23
N ASN A 426 -40.97 -1.55 26.00
CA ASN A 426 -41.70 -2.78 25.67
C ASN A 426 -41.31 -3.34 24.29
N ASP A 427 -41.08 -2.47 23.30
CA ASP A 427 -40.61 -2.86 21.97
C ASP A 427 -39.14 -3.32 22.01
N THR A 428 -38.30 -2.70 22.85
CA THR A 428 -36.88 -3.08 22.99
C THR A 428 -36.72 -4.40 23.75
N LEU A 429 -37.70 -4.78 24.58
CA LEU A 429 -37.75 -6.04 25.31
C LEU A 429 -38.55 -7.14 24.58
N ASP A 430 -39.07 -6.85 23.38
CA ASP A 430 -39.78 -7.76 22.47
C ASP A 430 -40.80 -8.69 23.17
N VAL A 431 -41.69 -8.10 23.97
CA VAL A 431 -42.77 -8.85 24.67
C VAL A 431 -44.01 -8.90 23.76
N PRO A 432 -44.38 -10.05 23.15
CA PRO A 432 -45.51 -10.10 22.23
C PRO A 432 -46.84 -9.92 22.98
N ALA A 433 -47.71 -9.05 22.47
CA ALA A 433 -49.00 -8.72 23.07
C ALA A 433 -50.08 -9.82 22.94
N GLU A 434 -49.82 -10.92 22.22
CA GLU A 434 -50.76 -12.05 22.10
C GLU A 434 -50.08 -13.37 22.51
N VAL A 435 -50.51 -13.89 23.65
CA VAL A 435 -50.02 -15.14 24.23
C VAL A 435 -50.71 -16.32 23.57
N ASP A 436 -50.03 -17.00 22.64
CA ASP A 436 -50.32 -18.41 22.38
C ASP A 436 -49.81 -19.24 23.57
N PRO A 437 -50.67 -20.03 24.25
CA PRO A 437 -50.37 -20.63 25.55
C PRO A 437 -49.34 -21.77 25.54
N ALA A 438 -48.61 -21.99 24.44
CA ALA A 438 -47.69 -23.12 24.26
C ALA A 438 -46.20 -22.75 24.40
N ASN A 439 -45.82 -21.47 24.25
CA ASN A 439 -44.42 -21.04 24.39
C ASN A 439 -44.24 -20.19 25.65
N LYS A 440 -43.82 -20.83 26.75
CA LYS A 440 -43.34 -20.09 27.92
C LYS A 440 -42.00 -19.43 27.57
N LEU A 441 -41.97 -18.10 27.48
CA LEU A 441 -40.71 -17.35 27.42
C LEU A 441 -39.93 -17.53 28.73
N ASP A 442 -38.61 -17.65 28.61
CA ASP A 442 -37.68 -17.86 29.73
C ASP A 442 -37.41 -16.52 30.45
N LEU A 443 -37.87 -16.40 31.70
CA LEU A 443 -37.83 -15.17 32.49
C LEU A 443 -36.40 -14.68 32.82
N ALA A 444 -35.41 -15.57 32.76
CA ALA A 444 -34.01 -15.23 33.04
C ALA A 444 -33.37 -14.39 31.91
N ASP A 445 -33.75 -14.65 30.66
CA ASP A 445 -33.22 -13.91 29.50
C ASP A 445 -33.74 -12.46 29.48
N LEU A 446 -34.98 -12.25 29.94
CA LEU A 446 -35.57 -10.91 30.05
C LEU A 446 -34.87 -10.09 31.15
N ASP A 447 -34.56 -10.69 32.30
CA ASP A 447 -33.88 -10.02 33.42
C ASP A 447 -32.44 -9.59 33.06
N GLN A 448 -31.74 -10.43 32.28
CA GLN A 448 -30.41 -10.11 31.78
C GLN A 448 -30.44 -8.92 30.79
N GLN A 449 -31.45 -8.86 29.91
CA GLN A 449 -31.61 -7.78 28.95
C GLN A 449 -31.96 -6.44 29.63
N VAL A 450 -32.84 -6.46 30.64
CA VAL A 450 -33.18 -5.27 31.43
C VAL A 450 -31.96 -4.72 32.17
N THR A 451 -31.18 -5.59 32.81
CA THR A 451 -29.97 -5.17 33.55
C THR A 451 -28.92 -4.55 32.63
N GLN A 452 -28.78 -5.09 31.42
CA GLN A 452 -27.87 -4.54 30.41
C GLN A 452 -28.32 -3.16 29.90
N LEU A 453 -29.64 -2.93 29.82
CA LEU A 453 -30.22 -1.66 29.37
C LEU A 453 -30.10 -0.55 30.43
N ILE A 454 -30.19 -0.89 31.71
CA ILE A 454 -29.98 0.06 32.81
C ILE A 454 -28.52 0.54 32.83
N ALA A 455 -27.55 -0.37 32.72
CA ALA A 455 -26.13 -0.03 32.77
C ALA A 455 -25.70 0.89 31.61
N THR A 456 -26.29 0.74 30.43
CA THR A 456 -25.98 1.59 29.27
C THR A 456 -26.57 2.99 29.41
N LEU A 457 -27.74 3.12 30.05
CA LEU A 457 -28.41 4.39 30.32
C LEU A 457 -27.70 5.21 31.42
N GLU A 458 -27.14 4.55 32.44
CA GLU A 458 -26.34 5.23 33.47
C GLU A 458 -25.04 5.82 32.89
N ILE A 459 -24.35 5.08 32.01
CA ILE A 459 -23.10 5.54 31.38
C ILE A 459 -23.35 6.75 30.45
N SER A 460 -24.46 6.78 29.72
CA SER A 460 -24.78 7.90 28.83
C SER A 460 -25.21 9.16 29.60
N TYR A 461 -25.92 8.99 30.73
CA TYR A 461 -26.28 10.10 31.60
C TYR A 461 -25.03 10.82 32.15
N GLU A 462 -24.03 10.06 32.62
CA GLU A 462 -22.77 10.62 33.13
C GLU A 462 -22.01 11.40 32.02
N ASP A 463 -21.94 10.85 30.81
CA ASP A 463 -21.23 11.47 29.69
C ASP A 463 -21.92 12.77 29.23
N THR A 464 -23.25 12.76 29.09
CA THR A 464 -24.02 13.96 28.70
C THR A 464 -23.93 15.07 29.74
N SER A 465 -23.99 14.75 31.03
CA SER A 465 -23.80 15.73 32.11
C SER A 465 -22.43 16.40 32.04
N SER A 466 -21.36 15.62 31.83
CA SER A 466 -19.99 16.14 31.74
C SER A 466 -19.74 17.04 30.52
N GLN A 467 -20.41 16.74 29.39
CA GLN A 467 -20.33 17.56 28.19
C GLN A 467 -21.08 18.88 28.35
N LEU A 468 -22.22 18.86 29.05
CA LEU A 468 -23.03 20.04 29.31
C LEU A 468 -22.28 21.07 30.18
N GLU A 469 -21.59 20.61 31.23
CA GLU A 469 -20.76 21.48 32.07
C GLU A 469 -19.63 22.17 31.27
N ARG A 470 -18.95 21.43 30.37
CA ARG A 470 -17.90 22.00 29.52
C ARG A 470 -18.42 23.07 28.56
N ILE A 471 -19.58 22.84 27.96
CA ILE A 471 -20.18 23.79 27.02
C ILE A 471 -20.63 25.06 27.76
N ILE A 472 -21.21 24.93 28.96
CA ILE A 472 -21.60 26.09 29.77
C ILE A 472 -20.39 26.96 30.10
N ASP A 473 -19.26 26.35 30.48
CA ASP A 473 -18.01 27.08 30.78
C ASP A 473 -17.47 27.82 29.55
N ASP A 474 -17.49 27.21 28.36
CA ASP A 474 -17.02 27.84 27.12
C ASP A 474 -17.96 28.96 26.62
N VAL A 475 -19.28 28.75 26.71
CA VAL A 475 -20.27 29.76 26.32
C VAL A 475 -20.20 30.98 27.23
N SER A 476 -20.02 30.76 28.54
CA SER A 476 -19.92 31.86 29.51
C SER A 476 -18.74 32.80 29.22
N ARG A 477 -17.61 32.26 28.73
CA ARG A 477 -16.41 33.03 28.40
C ARG A 477 -16.53 33.79 27.08
N ASN A 478 -17.19 33.20 26.09
CA ASN A 478 -17.31 33.77 24.75
C ASN A 478 -18.39 34.87 24.65
N ILE A 479 -19.48 34.77 25.41
CA ILE A 479 -20.57 35.77 25.42
C ILE A 479 -20.08 37.17 25.81
N SER A 480 -19.21 37.28 26.81
CA SER A 480 -18.65 38.56 27.25
C SER A 480 -17.83 39.27 26.17
N ARG A 481 -17.16 38.51 25.29
CA ARG A 481 -16.34 39.07 24.20
C ARG A 481 -17.19 39.48 23.00
N LEU A 482 -18.14 38.64 22.60
CA LEU A 482 -19.08 38.92 21.51
C LEU A 482 -19.95 40.15 21.76
N THR A 483 -20.32 40.40 23.03
CA THR A 483 -21.11 41.57 23.41
C THR A 483 -20.36 42.88 23.17
N TYR A 484 -19.04 42.89 23.37
CA TYR A 484 -18.20 44.06 23.12
C TYR A 484 -18.05 44.34 21.61
N ASP A 485 -17.80 43.29 20.82
CA ASP A 485 -17.61 43.40 19.37
C ASP A 485 -18.90 43.86 18.65
N LEU A 486 -20.07 43.38 19.10
CA LEU A 486 -21.36 43.85 18.58
C LEU A 486 -21.63 45.32 18.85
N HIS A 487 -21.20 45.84 20.01
CA HIS A 487 -21.36 47.25 20.34
C HIS A 487 -20.53 48.13 19.40
N PHE A 488 -19.29 47.72 19.14
CA PHE A 488 -18.38 48.40 18.23
C PHE A 488 -18.90 48.42 16.78
N MET A 489 -19.45 47.31 16.29
CA MET A 489 -20.04 47.24 14.95
C MET A 489 -21.27 48.13 14.78
N LYS A 490 -22.12 48.21 15.81
CA LYS A 490 -23.30 49.09 15.81
C LYS A 490 -22.92 50.57 15.74
N ASP A 491 -21.90 50.98 16.46
CA ASP A 491 -21.40 52.36 16.46
C ASP A 491 -20.77 52.74 15.11
N ALA A 492 -20.09 51.79 14.45
CA ALA A 492 -19.57 52.00 13.10
C ALA A 492 -20.69 52.16 12.04
N ALA A 493 -21.72 51.30 12.08
CA ALA A 493 -22.82 51.33 11.12
C ALA A 493 -23.68 52.61 11.23
N THR A 494 -23.95 53.07 12.46
CA THR A 494 -24.72 54.31 12.69
C THR A 494 -23.99 55.56 12.20
N SER A 495 -22.65 55.54 12.12
CA SER A 495 -21.86 56.65 11.58
C SER A 495 -21.88 56.75 10.04
N LEU A 496 -22.14 55.64 9.33
CA LEU A 496 -22.11 55.57 7.86
C LEU A 496 -23.44 55.96 7.20
N GLN A 497 -24.55 55.76 7.89
CA GLN A 497 -25.90 56.04 7.39
C GLN A 497 -26.12 57.49 6.87
N PRO A 498 -25.64 58.56 7.53
CA PRO A 498 -25.84 59.93 7.03
C PRO A 498 -25.05 60.25 5.74
N VAL A 499 -23.90 59.59 5.52
CA VAL A 499 -23.06 59.81 4.33
C VAL A 499 -23.71 59.24 3.08
N LEU A 500 -24.37 58.09 3.21
CA LEU A 500 -25.04 57.42 2.10
C LEU A 500 -26.28 58.20 1.64
N GLY A 501 -27.03 58.79 2.58
CA GLY A 501 -28.20 59.61 2.28
C GLY A 501 -27.86 60.85 1.44
N GLU A 502 -26.70 61.48 1.68
CA GLU A 502 -26.28 62.68 0.94
C GLU A 502 -25.86 62.37 -0.51
N LEU A 503 -25.28 61.19 -0.74
CA LEU A 503 -24.86 60.73 -2.07
C LEU A 503 -26.05 60.36 -2.96
N ILE A 504 -27.06 59.70 -2.38
CA ILE A 504 -28.26 59.30 -3.13
C ILE A 504 -29.05 60.54 -3.55
N HIS A 505 -29.22 61.53 -2.66
CA HIS A 505 -29.96 62.74 -2.96
C HIS A 505 -29.31 63.61 -4.06
N LYS A 506 -27.97 63.61 -4.16
CA LYS A 506 -27.23 64.31 -5.23
C LYS A 506 -27.33 63.63 -6.59
N SER A 507 -27.56 62.32 -6.63
CA SER A 507 -27.66 61.55 -7.88
C SER A 507 -29.03 61.67 -8.57
N THR A 508 -30.11 61.84 -7.79
CA THR A 508 -31.50 61.80 -8.29
C THR A 508 -32.03 63.14 -8.82
N GLU A 509 -31.49 64.29 -8.40
CA GLU A 509 -31.90 65.61 -8.91
C GLU A 509 -31.32 65.98 -10.30
N ALA A 510 -30.38 65.19 -10.84
CA ALA A 510 -29.59 65.57 -12.01
C ALA A 510 -30.12 65.11 -13.38
N THR A 511 -31.24 64.39 -13.48
CA THR A 511 -31.71 63.80 -14.76
C THR A 511 -33.17 64.14 -15.11
N PRO A 512 -33.42 65.10 -16.03
CA PRO A 512 -34.74 65.29 -16.64
C PRO A 512 -34.97 64.42 -17.89
N GLU A 513 -36.22 63.98 -18.08
CA GLU A 513 -36.72 62.99 -19.07
C GLU A 513 -36.44 63.28 -20.56
N LYS A 514 -36.03 64.50 -20.96
CA LYS A 514 -35.76 64.85 -22.38
C LYS A 514 -34.38 64.43 -22.88
N THR A 515 -33.54 63.86 -22.03
CA THR A 515 -32.18 63.44 -22.39
C THR A 515 -32.10 62.01 -22.92
N ASP A 516 -33.12 61.17 -22.67
CA ASP A 516 -33.14 59.76 -23.10
C ASP A 516 -33.24 59.64 -24.64
N ASP A 517 -34.11 60.44 -25.27
CA ASP A 517 -34.23 60.49 -26.74
C ASP A 517 -32.95 61.02 -27.44
N ALA A 518 -32.26 61.97 -26.81
CA ALA A 518 -31.00 62.52 -27.33
C ALA A 518 -29.84 61.53 -27.16
N LEU A 519 -29.85 60.74 -26.07
CA LEU A 519 -28.89 59.67 -25.82
C LEU A 519 -29.06 58.52 -26.81
N ASP A 520 -30.29 58.18 -27.21
CA ASP A 520 -30.53 57.16 -28.25
C ASP A 520 -30.03 57.59 -29.63
N GLN A 521 -30.20 58.87 -30.02
CA GLN A 521 -29.60 59.40 -31.26
C GLN A 521 -28.06 59.44 -31.21
N LEU A 522 -27.48 59.82 -30.06
CA LEU A 522 -26.04 59.78 -29.86
C LEU A 522 -25.51 58.34 -29.93
N ARG A 523 -26.23 57.37 -29.37
CA ARG A 523 -25.89 55.94 -29.46
C ARG A 523 -25.89 55.44 -30.90
N LEU A 524 -26.86 55.86 -31.72
CA LEU A 524 -26.88 55.50 -33.15
C LEU A 524 -25.67 56.08 -33.90
N LEU A 525 -25.37 57.36 -33.68
CA LEU A 525 -24.22 58.03 -34.31
C LEU A 525 -22.88 57.43 -33.85
N ASP A 526 -22.76 57.09 -32.57
CA ASP A 526 -21.57 56.43 -32.02
C ASP A 526 -21.40 55.01 -32.59
N THR A 527 -22.50 54.27 -32.76
CA THR A 527 -22.48 52.94 -33.40
C THR A 527 -22.03 53.02 -34.87
N VAL A 528 -22.41 54.08 -35.59
CA VAL A 528 -21.95 54.29 -36.97
C VAL A 528 -20.49 54.71 -37.01
N LYS A 529 -20.07 55.63 -36.14
CA LYS A 529 -18.69 56.10 -36.04
C LYS A 529 -17.73 54.95 -35.71
N THR A 530 -18.05 54.14 -34.70
CA THR A 530 -17.25 52.97 -34.30
C THR A 530 -17.12 51.96 -35.43
N ARG A 531 -18.18 51.73 -36.22
CA ARG A 531 -18.12 50.86 -37.42
C ARG A 531 -17.24 51.44 -38.53
N MET A 532 -17.28 52.75 -38.77
CA MET A 532 -16.44 53.40 -39.78
C MET A 532 -14.96 53.43 -39.35
N GLU A 533 -14.67 53.67 -38.08
CA GLU A 533 -13.32 53.63 -37.53
C GLU A 533 -12.74 52.21 -37.61
N ALA A 534 -13.52 51.19 -37.22
CA ALA A 534 -13.12 49.80 -37.36
C ALA A 534 -12.83 49.41 -38.83
N ALA A 535 -13.67 49.83 -39.79
CA ALA A 535 -13.45 49.54 -41.20
C ALA A 535 -12.19 50.23 -41.76
N ARG A 536 -11.92 51.48 -41.35
CA ARG A 536 -10.70 52.20 -41.73
C ARG A 536 -9.45 51.50 -41.20
N ASP A 537 -9.48 51.07 -39.94
CA ASP A 537 -8.32 50.46 -39.30
C ASP A 537 -8.00 49.09 -39.93
N VAL A 538 -9.02 48.29 -40.28
CA VAL A 538 -8.86 47.04 -41.05
C VAL A 538 -8.19 47.26 -42.42
N LEU A 539 -8.59 48.30 -43.15
CA LEU A 539 -8.02 48.60 -44.48
C LEU A 539 -6.56 49.07 -44.40
N ARG A 540 -6.24 49.89 -43.40
CA ARG A 540 -4.86 50.35 -43.15
C ARG A 540 -3.95 49.19 -42.76
N GLU A 541 -4.46 48.26 -41.95
CA GLU A 541 -3.73 47.05 -41.58
C GLU A 541 -3.54 46.15 -42.80
N ALA A 542 -4.55 45.96 -43.65
CA ALA A 542 -4.42 45.19 -44.89
C ALA A 542 -3.36 45.77 -45.86
N GLU A 543 -3.22 47.10 -45.94
CA GLU A 543 -2.15 47.76 -46.69
C GLU A 543 -0.76 47.42 -46.12
N SER A 544 -0.61 47.45 -44.79
CA SER A 544 0.66 47.15 -44.12
C SER A 544 1.16 45.70 -44.34
N TRP A 545 0.25 44.74 -44.53
CA TRP A 545 0.60 43.34 -44.81
C TRP A 545 1.16 43.14 -46.22
N SER A 546 0.84 44.04 -47.16
CA SER A 546 1.32 43.94 -48.54
C SER A 546 2.79 44.37 -48.70
N THR A 547 3.31 45.20 -47.79
CA THR A 547 4.70 45.72 -47.83
C THR A 547 5.63 45.08 -46.80
N LEU A 548 5.09 44.31 -45.85
CA LEU A 548 5.81 43.76 -44.69
C LEU A 548 7.04 42.91 -45.06
N GLU A 549 6.94 42.01 -46.04
CA GLU A 549 8.03 41.10 -46.39
C GLU A 549 9.25 41.85 -46.95
N LEU A 550 9.01 42.83 -47.83
CA LEU A 550 10.05 43.68 -48.41
C LEU A 550 10.69 44.59 -47.34
N GLU A 551 9.89 45.18 -46.45
CA GLU A 551 10.41 46.03 -45.38
C GLU A 551 11.28 45.23 -44.40
N VAL A 552 10.81 44.07 -43.91
CA VAL A 552 11.54 43.24 -42.95
C VAL A 552 12.82 42.67 -43.55
N THR A 553 12.79 42.18 -44.78
CA THR A 553 14.00 41.67 -45.46
C THR A 553 15.04 42.76 -45.70
N SER A 554 14.61 44.01 -46.00
CA SER A 554 15.53 45.15 -46.10
C SER A 554 16.18 45.48 -44.74
N LEU A 555 15.39 45.52 -43.66
CA LEU A 555 15.89 45.85 -42.32
C LEU A 555 16.85 44.78 -41.76
N LEU A 556 16.66 43.51 -42.15
CA LEU A 556 17.59 42.42 -41.84
C LEU A 556 18.92 42.58 -42.57
N SER A 557 18.91 43.03 -43.82
CA SER A 557 20.14 43.30 -44.59
C SER A 557 20.93 44.50 -44.01
N GLU A 558 20.22 45.50 -43.49
CA GLU A 558 20.79 46.68 -42.83
C GLU A 558 21.23 46.43 -41.38
N ARG A 559 21.02 45.21 -40.84
CA ARG A 559 21.27 44.83 -39.44
C ARG A 559 20.51 45.67 -38.41
N SER A 560 19.39 46.29 -38.80
CA SER A 560 18.53 47.07 -37.91
C SER A 560 17.49 46.17 -37.23
N TYR A 561 17.96 45.23 -36.40
CA TYR A 561 17.13 44.18 -35.81
C TYR A 561 15.99 44.69 -34.91
N ALA A 562 16.20 45.78 -34.17
CA ALA A 562 15.17 46.34 -33.29
C ALA A 562 13.95 46.87 -34.06
N LYS A 563 14.18 47.59 -35.16
CA LYS A 563 13.10 48.11 -36.02
C LYS A 563 12.36 46.98 -36.75
N ALA A 564 13.09 45.95 -37.18
CA ALA A 564 12.49 44.76 -37.78
C ALA A 564 11.58 44.01 -36.79
N ALA A 565 12.00 43.89 -35.54
CA ALA A 565 11.23 43.27 -34.46
C ALA A 565 9.97 44.07 -34.11
N GLU A 566 10.06 45.40 -34.04
CA GLU A 566 8.91 46.28 -33.80
C GLU A 566 7.86 46.13 -34.91
N ARG A 567 8.28 46.14 -36.17
CA ARG A 567 7.40 45.93 -37.33
C ARG A 567 6.77 44.55 -37.35
N LEU A 568 7.51 43.50 -36.98
CA LEU A 568 6.96 42.15 -36.84
C LEU A 568 5.97 42.03 -35.66
N SER A 569 6.17 42.78 -34.58
CA SER A 569 5.24 42.82 -33.44
C SER A 569 3.95 43.56 -33.79
N GLU A 570 4.04 44.69 -34.50
CA GLU A 570 2.88 45.41 -35.05
C GLU A 570 2.07 44.53 -36.00
N ALA A 571 2.74 43.80 -36.90
CA ALA A 571 2.10 42.80 -37.75
C ALA A 571 1.48 41.65 -36.94
N ASN A 572 2.12 41.18 -35.87
CA ASN A 572 1.56 40.14 -35.02
C ASN A 572 0.30 40.62 -34.26
N LYS A 573 0.22 41.92 -33.91
CA LYS A 573 -0.97 42.53 -33.29
C LYS A 573 -2.12 42.67 -34.30
N SER A 574 -1.83 43.11 -35.53
CA SER A 574 -2.83 43.22 -36.61
C SER A 574 -3.32 41.86 -37.13
N MET A 575 -2.62 40.78 -36.79
CA MET A 575 -3.05 39.41 -37.09
C MET A 575 -4.45 39.08 -36.53
N VAL A 576 -4.87 39.70 -35.42
CA VAL A 576 -6.17 39.46 -34.76
C VAL A 576 -7.36 39.78 -35.68
N VAL A 577 -7.19 40.78 -36.55
CA VAL A 577 -8.18 41.22 -37.54
C VAL A 577 -8.45 40.15 -38.60
N PHE A 578 -7.42 39.42 -39.01
CA PHE A 578 -7.51 38.48 -40.13
C PHE A 578 -7.94 37.08 -39.74
N GLN A 579 -7.97 36.76 -38.45
CA GLN A 579 -8.00 35.36 -38.08
C GLN A 579 -9.28 34.61 -38.58
N ASN A 580 -10.34 35.29 -39.06
CA ASN A 580 -11.54 34.66 -39.68
C ASN A 580 -11.60 34.73 -41.23
N THR A 581 -10.50 35.13 -41.87
CA THR A 581 -10.40 35.25 -43.34
C THR A 581 -9.57 34.09 -43.92
N PRO A 582 -9.83 33.65 -45.17
CA PRO A 582 -9.02 32.62 -45.83
C PRO A 582 -7.55 33.04 -46.04
N GLU A 583 -7.23 34.32 -45.83
CA GLU A 583 -5.89 34.90 -45.94
C GLU A 583 -5.06 34.77 -44.65
N TYR A 584 -5.65 34.25 -43.56
CA TYR A 584 -5.02 34.13 -42.26
C TYR A 584 -3.83 33.17 -42.24
N ASP A 585 -4.03 31.92 -42.68
CA ASP A 585 -3.00 30.89 -42.66
C ASP A 585 -1.76 31.22 -43.52
N PRO A 586 -1.87 31.74 -44.76
CA PRO A 586 -0.70 32.13 -45.53
C PRO A 586 0.07 33.29 -44.89
N ARG A 587 -0.62 34.32 -44.37
CA ARG A 587 0.03 35.46 -43.67
C ARG A 587 0.70 35.04 -42.36
N ARG A 588 0.09 34.09 -41.63
CA ARG A 588 0.68 33.49 -40.44
C ARG A 588 1.95 32.71 -40.76
N SER A 589 1.93 31.92 -41.84
CA SER A 589 3.12 31.16 -42.27
C SER A 589 4.27 32.10 -42.68
N LEU A 590 3.96 33.20 -43.37
CA LEU A 590 4.92 34.24 -43.74
C LEU A 590 5.53 34.91 -42.50
N LEU A 591 4.70 35.29 -41.53
CA LEU A 591 5.17 35.91 -40.29
C LEU A 591 6.08 34.98 -39.49
N VAL A 592 5.74 33.68 -39.38
CA VAL A 592 6.62 32.68 -38.75
C VAL A 592 7.94 32.53 -39.50
N ASN A 593 7.92 32.55 -40.84
CA ASN A 593 9.14 32.46 -41.64
C ASN A 593 10.04 33.69 -41.47
N LEU A 594 9.47 34.90 -41.50
CA LEU A 594 10.22 36.14 -41.26
C LEU A 594 10.80 36.21 -39.84
N GLN A 595 10.05 35.72 -38.84
CA GLN A 595 10.58 35.58 -37.48
C GLN A 595 11.73 34.57 -37.41
N ASN A 596 11.65 33.43 -38.11
CA ASN A 596 12.74 32.44 -38.19
C ASN A 596 13.99 33.02 -38.87
N GLN A 597 13.82 33.81 -39.94
CA GLN A 597 14.94 34.48 -40.62
C GLN A 597 15.63 35.51 -39.70
N LEU A 598 14.83 36.29 -38.96
CA LEU A 598 15.36 37.23 -37.98
C LEU A 598 16.11 36.50 -36.86
N GLU A 599 15.54 35.43 -36.31
CA GLU A 599 16.20 34.60 -35.29
C GLU A 599 17.53 34.03 -35.79
N ALA A 600 17.57 33.44 -36.99
CA ALA A 600 18.78 32.88 -37.57
C ALA A 600 19.90 33.92 -37.76
N SER A 601 19.52 35.16 -38.09
CA SER A 601 20.49 36.26 -38.22
C SER A 601 21.02 36.75 -36.86
N LEU A 602 20.19 36.69 -35.80
CA LEU A 602 20.53 37.12 -34.44
C LEU A 602 21.26 36.06 -33.62
N SER A 603 21.00 34.77 -33.83
CA SER A 603 21.53 33.68 -33.01
C SER A 603 23.07 33.62 -33.02
N SER A 604 23.69 33.85 -34.18
CA SER A 604 25.15 33.88 -34.31
C SER A 604 25.80 35.06 -33.58
N ALA A 605 25.22 36.26 -33.70
CA ALA A 605 25.66 37.46 -33.01
C ALA A 605 25.45 37.32 -31.49
N LEU A 606 24.31 36.78 -31.07
CA LEU A 606 23.95 36.52 -29.68
C LEU A 606 24.95 35.56 -29.01
N VAL A 607 25.27 34.41 -29.62
CA VAL A 607 26.22 33.44 -29.05
C VAL A 607 27.62 34.05 -28.91
N SER A 608 28.04 34.91 -29.84
CA SER A 608 29.31 35.62 -29.74
C SER A 608 29.35 36.62 -28.57
N ALA A 609 28.25 37.36 -28.35
CA ALA A 609 28.11 38.30 -27.23
C ALA A 609 28.08 37.59 -25.87
N ILE A 610 27.41 36.43 -25.78
CA ILE A 610 27.35 35.63 -24.55
C ILE A 610 28.73 35.06 -24.20
N LYS A 611 29.50 34.60 -25.19
CA LYS A 611 30.89 34.16 -24.98
C LYS A 611 31.80 35.30 -24.50
N ALA A 612 31.56 36.52 -24.98
CA ALA A 612 32.28 37.72 -24.54
C ALA A 612 31.78 38.31 -23.20
N GLN A 613 30.68 37.78 -22.65
CA GLN A 613 30.04 38.21 -21.39
C GLN A 613 29.57 39.67 -21.37
N ASP A 614 29.13 40.20 -22.52
CA ASP A 614 28.58 41.55 -22.58
C ASP A 614 27.11 41.60 -22.16
N VAL A 615 26.87 41.97 -20.90
CA VAL A 615 25.53 42.07 -20.29
C VAL A 615 24.65 43.12 -20.99
N SER A 616 25.25 44.18 -21.55
CA SER A 616 24.52 45.29 -22.14
C SER A 616 23.88 44.88 -23.47
N ILE A 617 24.66 44.27 -24.35
CA ILE A 617 24.22 43.73 -25.64
C ILE A 617 23.25 42.56 -25.43
N CYS A 618 23.48 41.69 -24.44
CA CYS A 618 22.56 40.62 -24.11
C CYS A 618 21.18 41.13 -23.65
N ARG A 619 21.11 42.25 -22.91
CA ARG A 619 19.84 42.88 -22.53
C ARG A 619 19.11 43.47 -23.74
N GLU A 620 19.83 44.11 -24.66
CA GLU A 620 19.25 44.63 -25.90
C GLU A 620 18.67 43.50 -26.76
N TYR A 621 19.42 42.41 -26.96
CA TYR A 621 18.91 41.24 -27.67
C TYR A 621 17.75 40.57 -26.93
N TYR A 622 17.76 40.50 -25.59
CA TYR A 622 16.61 39.99 -24.83
C TYR A 622 15.33 40.81 -25.10
N SER A 623 15.43 42.14 -25.12
CA SER A 623 14.29 43.01 -25.43
C SER A 623 13.74 42.78 -26.85
N ILE A 624 14.61 42.50 -27.81
CA ILE A 624 14.24 42.17 -29.19
C ILE A 624 13.49 40.83 -29.23
N PHE A 625 14.00 39.79 -28.57
CA PHE A 625 13.34 38.47 -28.50
C PHE A 625 12.01 38.51 -27.73
N SER A 626 11.89 39.35 -26.69
CA SER A 626 10.62 39.59 -25.99
C SER A 626 9.59 40.27 -26.89
N THR A 627 10.01 41.26 -27.68
CA THR A 627 9.13 41.95 -28.64
C THR A 627 8.56 41.02 -29.72
N ILE A 628 9.31 39.97 -30.08
CA ILE A 628 8.92 38.92 -31.05
C ILE A 628 8.21 37.73 -30.38
N SER A 629 7.99 37.76 -29.05
CA SER A 629 7.39 36.67 -28.28
C SER A 629 8.13 35.33 -28.39
N ARG A 630 9.47 35.37 -28.48
CA ARG A 630 10.37 34.19 -28.55
C ARG A 630 11.39 34.15 -27.40
N GLU A 631 10.91 34.41 -26.18
CA GLU A 631 11.77 34.47 -24.99
C GLU A 631 12.41 33.12 -24.63
N VAL A 632 11.72 32.01 -24.93
CA VAL A 632 12.19 30.64 -24.65
C VAL A 632 13.46 30.32 -25.45
N GLU A 633 13.52 30.72 -26.72
CA GLU A 633 14.69 30.44 -27.57
C GLU A 633 15.93 31.22 -27.12
N PHE A 634 15.76 32.47 -26.69
CA PHE A 634 16.87 33.22 -26.09
C PHE A 634 17.42 32.51 -24.86
N ARG A 635 16.55 32.01 -23.97
CA ARG A 635 16.95 31.22 -22.79
C ARG A 635 17.69 29.95 -23.20
N ASN A 636 17.24 29.25 -24.26
CA ASN A 636 17.90 28.07 -24.81
C ASN A 636 19.32 28.38 -25.32
N TYR A 637 19.50 29.44 -26.13
CA TYR A 637 20.83 29.84 -26.63
C TYR A 637 21.77 30.28 -25.51
N TYR A 638 21.24 31.01 -24.52
CA TYR A 638 21.99 31.41 -23.33
C TYR A 638 22.48 30.19 -22.55
N ASN A 639 21.56 29.29 -22.18
CA ASN A 639 21.87 28.08 -21.43
C ASN A 639 22.85 27.17 -22.18
N ALA A 640 22.63 26.96 -23.49
CA ALA A 640 23.48 26.12 -24.34
C ALA A 640 24.93 26.62 -24.44
N SER A 641 25.13 27.93 -24.56
CA SER A 641 26.48 28.50 -24.68
C SER A 641 27.28 28.44 -23.37
N ARG A 642 26.62 28.70 -22.23
CA ARG A 642 27.28 28.75 -20.91
C ARG A 642 27.56 27.36 -20.35
N ARG A 643 26.66 26.40 -20.55
CA ARG A 643 26.86 25.00 -20.08
C ARG A 643 27.97 24.25 -20.83
N ASN A 644 28.37 24.71 -22.02
CA ASN A 644 29.31 24.00 -22.89
C ASN A 644 30.67 23.70 -22.21
N SER A 645 31.15 24.60 -21.34
CA SER A 645 32.39 24.40 -20.57
C SER A 645 32.32 23.22 -19.58
N LEU A 646 31.15 23.00 -18.97
CA LEU A 646 30.91 21.87 -18.07
C LEU A 646 30.74 20.58 -18.86
N LEU A 647 30.07 20.64 -20.02
CA LEU A 647 29.91 19.48 -20.90
C LEU A 647 31.25 18.96 -21.43
N THR A 648 32.16 19.84 -21.83
CA THR A 648 33.51 19.42 -22.25
C THR A 648 34.28 18.77 -21.11
N LEU A 649 34.20 19.31 -19.90
CA LEU A 649 34.87 18.72 -18.73
C LEU A 649 34.30 17.35 -18.35
N TRP A 650 33.00 17.12 -18.55
CA TRP A 650 32.33 15.82 -18.34
C TRP A 650 32.66 14.77 -19.41
N GLN A 651 32.78 15.20 -20.67
CA GLN A 651 33.06 14.32 -21.80
C GLN A 651 34.53 13.91 -21.88
N GLU A 652 35.45 14.81 -21.51
CA GLU A 652 36.90 14.55 -21.55
C GLU A 652 37.41 13.72 -20.35
N ALA A 653 36.57 13.51 -19.33
CA ALA A 653 36.91 12.75 -18.13
C ALA A 653 37.03 11.25 -18.43
N LYS A 654 38.24 10.70 -18.23
CA LYS A 654 38.53 9.26 -18.28
C LYS A 654 38.42 8.65 -16.89
N LEU A 655 37.47 7.74 -16.70
CA LEU A 655 37.14 7.17 -15.39
C LEU A 655 37.46 5.67 -15.38
N SER A 656 38.23 5.21 -14.39
CA SER A 656 38.57 3.79 -14.23
C SER A 656 37.35 2.89 -14.01
N ASP A 657 36.36 3.42 -13.29
CA ASP A 657 35.23 2.64 -12.76
C ASP A 657 34.01 2.66 -13.69
N CYS A 658 34.03 3.52 -14.71
CA CYS A 658 32.91 3.71 -15.65
C CYS A 658 33.30 3.38 -17.10
N ASP A 659 34.58 3.44 -17.46
CA ASP A 659 35.06 3.17 -18.82
C ASP A 659 35.83 1.83 -18.86
N THR A 660 35.56 1.01 -19.88
CA THR A 660 36.15 -0.34 -20.03
C THR A 660 37.65 -0.37 -20.39
N GLY A 661 38.33 0.79 -20.37
CA GLY A 661 39.74 0.95 -20.73
C GLY A 661 40.53 1.72 -19.67
N ALA A 662 41.05 1.01 -18.68
CA ALA A 662 41.91 1.59 -17.66
C ALA A 662 43.23 2.08 -18.28
N SER A 663 43.53 3.38 -18.13
CA SER A 663 44.84 3.96 -18.39
C SER A 663 45.49 4.37 -17.07
N ILE A 664 46.81 4.52 -17.04
CA ILE A 664 47.58 4.81 -15.82
C ILE A 664 47.19 6.18 -15.19
N ASP A 665 46.55 7.08 -15.96
CA ASP A 665 46.09 8.41 -15.53
C ASP A 665 44.57 8.48 -15.21
N SER A 666 43.87 7.35 -15.14
CA SER A 666 42.42 7.31 -14.86
C SER A 666 42.12 7.65 -13.38
N GLN A 667 41.10 8.49 -13.14
CA GLN A 667 40.64 8.85 -11.78
C GLN A 667 39.35 8.09 -11.43
N ASN A 668 39.15 7.82 -10.13
CA ASN A 668 37.89 7.26 -9.63
C ASN A 668 36.77 8.29 -9.78
N PHE A 669 35.54 7.82 -10.04
CA PHE A 669 34.40 8.74 -10.20
C PHE A 669 34.09 9.54 -8.94
N ALA A 670 34.27 8.92 -7.75
CA ALA A 670 34.10 9.58 -6.46
C ALA A 670 35.04 10.79 -6.24
N ASP A 671 36.24 10.78 -6.85
CA ASP A 671 37.21 11.88 -6.75
C ASP A 671 37.00 12.93 -7.85
N PHE A 672 36.41 12.54 -8.98
CA PHE A 672 36.15 13.41 -10.11
C PHE A 672 34.91 14.29 -9.89
N LEU A 673 33.83 13.71 -9.35
CA LEU A 673 32.54 14.39 -9.21
C LEU A 673 32.61 15.68 -8.36
N PRO A 674 33.30 15.72 -7.20
CA PRO A 674 33.47 16.96 -6.45
C PRO A 674 34.19 18.07 -7.24
N LYS A 675 35.11 17.72 -8.15
CA LYS A 675 35.82 18.71 -9.00
C LYS A 675 34.88 19.32 -10.02
N LEU A 676 34.01 18.51 -10.63
CA LEU A 676 32.94 18.98 -11.52
C LEU A 676 31.98 19.91 -10.76
N TYR A 677 31.52 19.50 -9.57
CA TYR A 677 30.63 20.33 -8.75
C TYR A 677 31.27 21.64 -8.34
N ALA A 678 32.56 21.67 -7.99
CA ALA A 678 33.27 22.91 -7.71
C ALA A 678 33.30 23.86 -8.93
N ALA A 679 33.55 23.33 -10.14
CA ALA A 679 33.51 24.11 -11.37
C ALA A 679 32.08 24.62 -11.68
N PHE A 680 31.07 23.80 -11.44
CA PHE A 680 29.67 24.17 -11.63
C PHE A 680 29.23 25.25 -10.64
N THR A 681 29.54 25.11 -9.35
CA THR A 681 29.29 26.14 -8.34
C THR A 681 30.01 27.46 -8.66
N ALA A 682 31.23 27.40 -9.21
CA ALA A 682 31.93 28.60 -9.67
C ALA A 682 31.20 29.30 -10.83
N LEU A 683 30.70 28.53 -11.80
CA LEU A 683 29.90 29.05 -12.90
C LEU A 683 28.59 29.68 -12.40
N LEU A 684 27.87 29.01 -11.50
CA LEU A 684 26.63 29.55 -10.91
C LEU A 684 26.86 30.84 -10.12
N ASN A 685 27.99 30.97 -9.42
CA ASN A 685 28.35 32.23 -8.76
C ASN A 685 28.64 33.36 -9.75
N GLN A 686 29.19 33.06 -10.93
CA GLN A 686 29.35 34.03 -12.01
C GLN A 686 27.99 34.43 -12.59
N GLU A 687 27.12 33.45 -12.84
CA GLU A 687 25.77 33.67 -13.40
C GLU A 687 24.82 34.43 -12.47
N ARG A 688 25.04 34.32 -11.16
CA ARG A 688 24.31 35.08 -10.14
C ARG A 688 24.36 36.60 -10.39
N VAL A 689 25.41 37.11 -11.02
CA VAL A 689 25.58 38.54 -11.29
C VAL A 689 24.98 38.93 -12.65
N SER A 690 25.12 38.08 -13.67
CA SER A 690 24.64 38.34 -15.04
C SER A 690 23.14 38.12 -15.22
N ILE A 691 22.55 37.08 -14.61
CA ILE A 691 21.14 36.72 -14.81
C ILE A 691 20.16 37.83 -14.35
N PRO A 692 20.29 38.42 -13.15
CA PRO A 692 19.40 39.51 -12.74
C PRO A 692 19.52 40.78 -13.59
N ALA A 693 20.65 40.94 -14.30
CA ALA A 693 20.87 42.08 -15.17
C ALA A 693 20.25 41.89 -16.56
N VAL A 694 20.12 40.66 -17.05
CA VAL A 694 19.57 40.35 -18.38
C VAL A 694 18.07 40.00 -18.32
N PHE A 695 17.63 39.27 -17.29
CA PHE A 695 16.29 38.70 -17.20
C PHE A 695 15.43 39.36 -16.09
N PRO A 696 14.11 39.47 -16.29
CA PRO A 696 13.18 39.93 -15.26
C PRO A 696 12.97 38.90 -14.13
N ASP A 697 13.13 37.60 -14.43
CA ASP A 697 12.88 36.49 -13.50
C ASP A 697 14.17 35.71 -13.19
N PRO A 698 15.01 36.16 -12.25
CA PRO A 698 16.34 35.59 -12.03
C PRO A 698 16.32 34.17 -11.43
N ALA A 699 15.37 33.88 -10.53
CA ALA A 699 15.30 32.58 -9.85
C ALA A 699 14.87 31.44 -10.80
N ILE A 700 13.82 31.68 -11.60
CA ILE A 700 13.29 30.69 -12.57
C ILE A 700 14.30 30.46 -13.69
N THR A 701 15.03 31.50 -14.11
CA THR A 701 16.03 31.36 -15.17
C THR A 701 17.25 30.56 -14.69
N LEU A 702 17.68 30.77 -13.43
CA LEU A 702 18.80 30.00 -12.87
C LEU A 702 18.42 28.53 -12.61
N SER A 703 17.19 28.23 -12.16
CA SER A 703 16.73 26.85 -12.04
C SER A 703 16.66 26.15 -13.40
N ALA A 704 16.09 26.81 -14.40
CA ALA A 704 16.05 26.30 -15.77
C ALA A 704 17.46 26.06 -16.35
N PHE A 705 18.44 26.91 -16.00
CA PHE A 705 19.83 26.69 -16.37
C PHE A 705 20.39 25.41 -15.74
N ILE A 706 20.16 25.19 -14.44
CA ILE A 706 20.62 23.97 -13.74
C ILE A 706 20.00 22.72 -14.37
N SER A 707 18.66 22.65 -14.48
CA SER A 707 17.97 21.51 -15.09
C SER A 707 18.43 21.27 -16.54
N SER A 708 18.65 22.33 -17.31
CA SER A 708 19.17 22.26 -18.68
C SER A 708 20.62 21.77 -18.75
N THR A 709 21.46 22.09 -17.76
CA THR A 709 22.84 21.60 -17.72
C THR A 709 22.91 20.11 -17.38
N LEU A 710 22.11 19.66 -16.41
CA LEU A 710 22.09 18.26 -15.96
C LEU A 710 21.52 17.32 -17.04
N SER A 711 20.42 17.70 -17.68
CA SER A 711 19.82 16.95 -18.79
C SER A 711 20.71 16.83 -20.03
N ALA A 712 21.66 17.75 -20.22
CA ALA A 712 22.57 17.76 -21.36
C ALA A 712 23.86 16.95 -21.15
N LEU A 713 24.10 16.41 -19.94
CA LEU A 713 25.26 15.56 -19.67
C LEU A 713 25.15 14.26 -20.46
N GLN A 714 26.15 13.99 -21.30
CA GLN A 714 26.27 12.77 -22.11
C GLN A 714 27.66 12.17 -21.90
N PRO A 715 27.82 10.91 -21.47
CA PRO A 715 26.76 9.99 -20.99
C PRO A 715 26.01 10.56 -19.77
N THR A 716 24.77 10.13 -19.55
CA THR A 716 23.95 10.68 -18.45
C THR A 716 24.51 10.31 -17.08
N MET A 717 24.18 11.08 -16.04
CA MET A 717 24.58 10.78 -14.67
C MET A 717 24.17 9.36 -14.25
N THR A 718 22.93 8.96 -14.58
CA THR A 718 22.39 7.61 -14.32
C THR A 718 23.22 6.53 -15.01
N GLN A 719 23.63 6.74 -16.28
CA GLN A 719 24.47 5.78 -17.00
C GLN A 719 25.84 5.57 -16.33
N ARG A 720 26.47 6.65 -15.84
CA ARG A 720 27.75 6.54 -15.11
C ARG A 720 27.58 5.88 -13.74
N LEU A 721 26.48 6.16 -13.03
CA LEU A 721 26.16 5.49 -11.76
C LEU A 721 25.89 3.99 -11.93
N MET A 722 25.15 3.60 -12.98
CA MET A 722 24.95 2.18 -13.30
C MET A 722 26.25 1.48 -13.65
N ALA A 723 27.12 2.13 -14.45
CA ALA A 723 28.45 1.60 -14.75
C ALA A 723 29.28 1.39 -13.48
N LEU A 724 29.28 2.37 -12.57
CA LEU A 724 29.93 2.26 -11.26
C LEU A 724 29.36 1.10 -10.44
N ALA A 725 28.04 0.97 -10.35
CA ALA A 725 27.38 -0.11 -9.62
C ALA A 725 27.77 -1.49 -10.19
N SER A 726 27.81 -1.63 -11.52
CA SER A 726 28.24 -2.87 -12.18
C SER A 726 29.73 -3.22 -11.97
N HIS A 727 30.61 -2.21 -11.85
CA HIS A 727 32.04 -2.44 -11.65
C HIS A 727 32.34 -2.99 -10.24
N TYR A 728 31.69 -2.42 -9.22
CA TYR A 728 31.90 -2.81 -7.82
C TYR A 728 30.97 -3.94 -7.34
N GLY A 729 29.89 -4.22 -8.07
CA GLY A 729 28.92 -5.27 -7.74
C GLY A 729 28.33 -5.08 -6.35
N ASP A 730 28.39 -6.12 -5.52
CA ASP A 730 27.80 -6.12 -4.17
C ASP A 730 28.49 -5.14 -3.19
N LEU A 731 29.69 -4.63 -3.52
CA LEU A 731 30.43 -3.64 -2.72
C LEU A 731 30.20 -2.18 -3.19
N ALA A 732 29.26 -1.95 -4.11
CA ALA A 732 29.01 -0.62 -4.67
C ALA A 732 28.41 0.38 -3.64
N LEU A 733 27.67 -0.11 -2.64
CA LEU A 733 26.85 0.72 -1.75
C LEU A 733 27.62 1.84 -1.02
N PRO A 734 28.78 1.60 -0.36
CA PRO A 734 29.54 2.67 0.29
C PRO A 734 30.06 3.73 -0.69
N ILE A 735 30.40 3.33 -1.92
CA ILE A 735 30.91 4.25 -2.95
C ILE A 735 29.77 5.12 -3.48
N LEU A 736 28.58 4.53 -3.70
CA LEU A 736 27.37 5.28 -4.03
C LEU A 736 27.01 6.30 -2.95
N ILE A 737 27.17 5.95 -1.67
CA ILE A 737 26.94 6.88 -0.55
C ILE A 737 27.92 8.06 -0.59
N ASN A 738 29.21 7.83 -0.86
CA ASN A 738 30.18 8.91 -0.98
C ASN A 738 29.85 9.87 -2.14
N VAL A 739 29.45 9.31 -3.28
CA VAL A 739 29.02 10.07 -4.47
C VAL A 739 27.74 10.88 -4.18
N PHE A 740 26.81 10.28 -3.44
CA PHE A 740 25.58 10.93 -3.00
C PHE A 740 25.85 12.08 -2.04
N GLN A 741 26.71 11.89 -1.03
CA GLN A 741 27.11 12.95 -0.09
C GLN A 741 27.79 14.13 -0.80
N ALA A 742 28.65 13.87 -1.78
CA ALA A 742 29.24 14.93 -2.60
C ALA A 742 28.17 15.73 -3.39
N THR A 743 27.10 15.06 -3.80
CA THR A 743 25.95 15.68 -4.48
C THR A 743 25.14 16.54 -3.51
N GLU A 744 24.99 16.12 -2.26
CA GLU A 744 24.33 16.91 -1.21
C GLU A 744 25.10 18.17 -0.84
N GLU A 745 26.43 18.07 -0.71
CA GLU A 745 27.28 19.24 -0.49
C GLU A 745 27.12 20.28 -1.62
N PHE A 746 27.03 19.80 -2.87
CA PHE A 746 26.73 20.64 -4.03
C PHE A 746 25.34 21.27 -3.93
N ALA A 747 24.31 20.51 -3.62
CA ALA A 747 22.93 21.01 -3.50
C ALA A 747 22.81 22.11 -2.42
N ILE A 748 23.44 21.94 -1.25
CA ILE A 748 23.51 22.96 -0.20
C ILE A 748 24.19 24.23 -0.70
N ALA A 749 25.27 24.10 -1.50
CA ALA A 749 25.96 25.25 -2.07
C ALA A 749 25.06 26.02 -3.06
N VAL A 750 24.28 25.31 -3.88
CA VAL A 750 23.33 25.90 -4.84
C VAL A 750 22.16 26.56 -4.13
N GLU A 751 21.59 25.93 -3.08
CA GLU A 751 20.49 26.51 -2.31
C GLU A 751 20.91 27.85 -1.66
N LYS A 752 22.12 27.91 -1.08
CA LYS A 752 22.70 29.16 -0.57
C LYS A 752 22.88 30.23 -1.65
N ILE A 753 23.13 29.84 -2.91
CA ILE A 753 23.22 30.78 -4.04
C ILE A 753 21.82 31.28 -4.42
N MET A 754 20.83 30.38 -4.44
CA MET A 754 19.42 30.70 -4.73
C MET A 754 18.78 31.61 -3.68
N GLU A 755 19.02 31.36 -2.40
CA GLU A 755 18.59 32.26 -1.31
C GLU A 755 19.17 33.67 -1.50
N LYS A 756 20.47 33.75 -1.80
CA LYS A 756 21.15 35.03 -2.06
C LYS A 756 20.65 35.76 -3.31
N LEU A 757 20.01 35.07 -4.25
CA LEU A 757 19.33 35.68 -5.40
C LEU A 757 17.95 36.20 -5.05
N LYS A 758 17.19 35.45 -4.25
CA LYS A 758 15.87 35.88 -3.73
C LYS A 758 15.97 37.22 -2.97
N TYR A 759 17.07 37.45 -2.24
CA TYR A 759 17.33 38.73 -1.57
C TYR A 759 17.60 39.92 -2.51
N VAL A 760 18.08 39.68 -3.74
CA VAL A 760 18.36 40.74 -4.73
C VAL A 760 17.09 41.14 -5.49
N SER A 761 16.10 40.24 -5.58
CA SER A 761 14.83 40.47 -6.26
C SER A 761 13.80 41.28 -5.46
N LEU A 762 14.06 41.58 -4.18
CA LEU A 762 13.22 42.46 -3.36
C LEU A 762 13.57 43.93 -3.64
N PRO A 763 12.61 44.81 -3.96
CA PRO A 763 12.91 46.21 -4.23
C PRO A 763 13.47 46.90 -2.96
N PRO A 764 14.40 47.86 -3.10
CA PRO A 764 14.96 48.56 -1.96
C PRO A 764 13.86 49.38 -1.28
N GLY A 765 13.50 48.99 -0.06
CA GLY A 765 12.66 49.78 0.82
C GLY A 765 13.31 51.13 1.11
N ASP A 766 12.48 52.16 0.99
CA ASP A 766 12.79 53.58 1.15
C ASP A 766 13.49 53.85 2.50
N ASN A 767 14.76 54.22 2.45
CA ASN A 767 15.58 54.54 3.62
C ASN A 767 15.57 56.06 3.83
N THR A 768 14.71 56.55 4.73
CA THR A 768 14.91 57.85 5.37
C THR A 768 14.88 57.70 6.89
N GLY A 769 16.06 57.84 7.53
CA GLY A 769 16.12 58.16 8.96
C GLY A 769 17.16 57.44 9.82
N LYS A 770 18.42 57.88 9.68
CA LYS A 770 19.38 58.15 10.78
C LYS A 770 20.00 56.98 11.58
N THR A 771 21.34 56.89 11.43
CA THR A 771 22.40 56.84 12.48
C THR A 771 22.19 55.87 13.67
N ASP A 772 23.10 55.01 14.10
CA ASP A 772 24.56 55.05 14.07
C ASP A 772 25.08 53.74 14.72
N THR A 773 26.34 53.42 14.45
CA THR A 773 27.26 52.60 15.28
C THR A 773 27.13 51.06 15.37
N SER A 774 28.17 50.44 14.78
CA SER A 774 29.07 49.44 15.38
C SER A 774 28.68 47.96 15.40
N VAL A 775 29.28 47.25 14.44
CA VAL A 775 29.99 45.97 14.57
C VAL A 775 30.12 45.45 16.01
N ARG A 776 29.66 44.21 16.26
CA ARG A 776 30.38 43.25 17.12
C ARG A 776 29.98 41.78 16.89
N GLN A 777 31.02 41.08 16.48
CA GLN A 777 31.32 39.65 16.49
C GLN A 777 30.58 38.75 17.51
N ALA A 778 30.38 37.52 17.04
CA ALA A 778 30.17 36.29 17.78
C ALA A 778 30.88 36.20 19.14
N ARG A 779 30.17 35.65 20.13
CA ARG A 779 30.78 34.97 21.29
C ARG A 779 29.93 33.77 21.75
N ARG A 780 30.62 32.62 21.82
CA ARG A 780 30.24 31.35 22.47
C ARG A 780 29.92 31.53 23.97
N ARG A 781 29.01 30.71 24.50
CA ARG A 781 29.09 29.89 25.76
C ARG A 781 27.69 29.34 26.11
N SER A 782 27.45 28.03 26.06
CA SER A 782 27.70 26.96 27.05
C SER A 782 26.71 26.89 28.24
N THR A 783 25.91 25.81 28.24
CA THR A 783 25.49 24.94 29.38
C THR A 783 24.94 25.57 30.67
N ARG A 784 23.63 25.40 30.92
CA ARG A 784 23.08 24.70 32.12
C ARG A 784 21.56 24.50 32.00
N MET A 785 21.10 23.28 32.29
CA MET A 785 19.70 22.84 32.34
C MET A 785 18.91 23.49 33.50
N SER A 786 17.61 23.75 33.30
CA SER A 786 16.49 23.08 34.03
C SER A 786 15.15 23.85 34.00
N ILE A 787 14.14 23.14 33.47
CA ILE A 787 12.76 22.95 33.98
C ILE A 787 11.72 24.10 33.84
N SER A 788 10.55 23.68 33.34
CA SER A 788 9.20 24.26 33.51
C SER A 788 8.78 25.37 32.54
N TRP A 789 8.25 24.99 31.37
CA TRP A 789 7.29 25.82 30.65
C TRP A 789 6.10 24.97 30.21
N ARG A 790 4.94 25.26 30.80
CA ARG A 790 3.63 24.75 30.39
C ARG A 790 3.34 25.24 28.98
N GLY A 791 2.92 24.33 28.10
CA GLY A 791 2.49 24.64 26.75
C GLY A 791 1.20 25.47 26.76
N GLY A 792 1.35 26.78 26.55
CA GLY A 792 0.31 27.61 25.97
C GLY A 792 0.52 27.60 24.46
N ALA A 793 -0.47 27.11 23.72
CA ALA A 793 -0.51 27.22 22.26
C ALA A 793 -0.59 28.70 21.86
N PRO A 794 0.29 29.21 20.97
CA PRO A 794 0.07 30.49 20.33
C PRO A 794 -0.97 30.30 19.21
N GLY A 795 -1.98 31.16 19.21
CA GLY A 795 -3.00 31.25 18.17
C GLY A 795 -2.38 31.55 16.80
N ALA A 796 -2.90 30.84 15.81
CA ALA A 796 -2.60 31.05 14.40
C ALA A 796 -3.22 32.38 13.94
N ASN A 797 -2.41 33.44 13.95
CA ASN A 797 -2.59 34.60 13.09
C ASN A 797 -1.23 34.89 12.44
N SER A 798 -0.94 34.19 11.35
CA SER A 798 0.07 34.61 10.39
C SER A 798 -0.40 34.17 9.01
N SER A 799 -0.81 35.16 8.23
CA SER A 799 -0.95 35.10 6.77
C SER A 799 0.13 34.21 6.17
N ALA A 800 -0.30 33.09 5.58
CA ALA A 800 0.56 32.24 4.76
C ALA A 800 1.20 33.11 3.67
N PRO A 801 2.54 33.15 3.54
CA PRO A 801 3.13 33.70 2.35
C PRO A 801 2.79 32.75 1.19
N ILE A 802 2.27 33.35 0.14
CA ILE A 802 1.96 32.79 -1.18
C ILE A 802 2.96 31.68 -1.54
N ALA A 803 2.43 30.51 -1.91
CA ALA A 803 3.17 29.38 -2.43
C ALA A 803 4.16 29.84 -3.51
N ILE A 804 5.45 29.67 -3.24
CA ILE A 804 6.53 29.88 -4.20
C ILE A 804 6.33 28.80 -5.27
N THR A 805 6.18 29.21 -6.52
CA THR A 805 6.17 28.32 -7.70
C THR A 805 7.40 27.41 -7.68
N ASP A 806 7.15 26.12 -7.86
CA ASP A 806 8.12 25.02 -7.88
C ASP A 806 9.38 25.35 -8.68
N LEU A 807 10.52 25.14 -8.04
CA LEU A 807 11.86 25.31 -8.59
C LEU A 807 12.45 23.90 -8.77
N ASP A 808 12.11 23.22 -9.87
CA ASP A 808 12.40 21.79 -10.14
C ASP A 808 13.89 21.37 -10.21
N TRP A 809 14.83 22.32 -10.03
CA TRP A 809 16.25 22.04 -10.21
C TRP A 809 16.81 21.07 -9.16
N ASP A 810 16.24 21.05 -7.96
CA ASP A 810 16.70 20.19 -6.87
C ASP A 810 16.27 18.73 -7.08
N GLN A 811 15.09 18.49 -7.66
CA GLN A 811 14.62 17.16 -8.04
C GLN A 811 15.51 16.53 -9.12
N GLU A 812 15.88 17.30 -10.16
CA GLU A 812 16.73 16.84 -11.27
C GLU A 812 18.14 16.41 -10.82
N VAL A 813 18.68 16.99 -9.74
CA VAL A 813 19.98 16.62 -9.18
C VAL A 813 19.93 15.23 -8.52
N PHE A 814 18.84 14.92 -7.83
CA PHE A 814 18.71 13.70 -7.03
C PHE A 814 18.01 12.54 -7.74
N GLN A 815 17.25 12.81 -8.82
CA GLN A 815 16.56 11.80 -9.62
C GLN A 815 17.43 10.59 -10.04
N PRO A 816 18.72 10.75 -10.42
CA PRO A 816 19.58 9.62 -10.77
C PRO A 816 19.85 8.63 -9.62
N PHE A 817 19.66 9.04 -8.37
CA PHE A 817 19.89 8.20 -7.19
C PHE A 817 18.63 7.46 -6.71
N THR A 818 17.45 7.86 -7.20
CA THR A 818 16.16 7.34 -6.72
C THR A 818 16.02 5.82 -6.92
N GLU A 819 16.51 5.27 -8.03
CA GLU A 819 16.50 3.82 -8.29
C GLU A 819 17.32 3.07 -7.23
N PHE A 820 18.54 3.54 -6.94
CA PHE A 820 19.40 2.94 -5.91
C PHE A 820 18.86 3.13 -4.48
N GLN A 821 18.14 4.22 -4.22
CA GLN A 821 17.46 4.43 -2.94
C GLN A 821 16.30 3.46 -2.76
N ASN A 822 15.47 3.26 -3.79
CA ASN A 822 14.36 2.29 -3.76
C ASN A 822 14.86 0.86 -3.56
N ASP A 823 15.99 0.51 -4.19
CA ASP A 823 16.64 -0.79 -4.06
C ASP A 823 17.57 -0.91 -2.83
N TYR A 824 17.55 0.07 -1.91
CA TYR A 824 18.44 0.07 -0.75
C TYR A 824 18.39 -1.23 0.07
N GLY A 825 17.19 -1.80 0.26
CA GLY A 825 17.02 -3.03 1.04
C GLY A 825 17.78 -4.23 0.44
N THR A 826 17.77 -4.38 -0.88
CA THR A 826 18.47 -5.48 -1.57
C THR A 826 19.97 -5.21 -1.64
N LEU A 827 20.37 -3.97 -1.93
CA LEU A 827 21.78 -3.57 -1.96
C LEU A 827 22.44 -3.74 -0.58
N GLU A 828 21.76 -3.38 0.50
CA GLU A 828 22.28 -3.54 1.86
C GLU A 828 22.35 -5.03 2.25
N HIS A 829 21.36 -5.84 1.86
CA HIS A 829 21.42 -7.30 2.09
C HIS A 829 22.63 -7.95 1.40
N CYS A 830 22.80 -7.72 0.09
CA CYS A 830 23.94 -8.25 -0.66
C CYS A 830 25.29 -7.75 -0.11
N PHE A 831 25.35 -6.46 0.27
CA PHE A 831 26.54 -5.87 0.86
C PHE A 831 26.90 -6.52 2.22
N LEU A 832 25.91 -6.72 3.10
CA LEU A 832 26.12 -7.36 4.39
C LEU A 832 26.59 -8.80 4.22
N GLU A 833 25.92 -9.58 3.37
CA GLU A 833 26.29 -10.98 3.12
C GLU A 833 27.72 -11.09 2.58
N ARG A 834 28.08 -10.27 1.58
CA ARG A 834 29.44 -10.30 1.03
C ARG A 834 30.50 -9.80 2.01
N SER A 835 30.20 -8.75 2.78
CA SER A 835 31.13 -8.24 3.81
C SER A 835 31.40 -9.27 4.90
N ILE A 836 30.37 -10.00 5.32
CA ILE A 836 30.49 -11.12 6.28
C ILE A 836 31.33 -12.24 5.66
N GLN A 837 31.09 -12.61 4.40
CA GLN A 837 31.90 -13.62 3.71
C GLN A 837 33.36 -13.21 3.57
N GLU A 838 33.65 -11.95 3.21
CA GLU A 838 35.02 -11.44 3.09
C GLU A 838 35.74 -11.38 4.44
N ALA A 839 35.04 -11.00 5.51
CA ALA A 839 35.59 -11.04 6.87
C ALA A 839 35.99 -12.47 7.32
N PHE A 840 35.45 -13.52 6.68
CA PHE A 840 35.69 -14.92 7.04
C PHE A 840 36.56 -15.69 6.03
N LYS A 841 36.93 -15.09 4.89
CA LYS A 841 37.74 -15.75 3.83
C LYS A 841 39.16 -16.09 4.27
N ASP A 842 39.76 -15.27 5.12
CA ASP A 842 41.17 -15.40 5.51
C ASP A 842 41.44 -16.59 6.46
N ASP A 843 40.39 -17.20 7.02
CA ASP A 843 40.50 -18.18 8.12
C ASP A 843 40.34 -19.65 7.72
N SER A 844 40.16 -19.94 6.44
CA SER A 844 40.15 -21.32 5.91
C SER A 844 41.46 -22.08 6.21
N LYS A 845 42.54 -21.36 6.56
CA LYS A 845 43.81 -21.94 7.01
C LYS A 845 43.82 -22.27 8.52
N ASP A 846 43.15 -21.49 9.35
CA ASP A 846 43.12 -21.63 10.82
C ASP A 846 42.02 -22.57 11.33
N GLN A 847 40.95 -22.81 10.55
CA GLN A 847 39.91 -23.82 10.86
C GLN A 847 40.47 -25.24 10.98
N SER A 848 41.63 -25.55 10.38
CA SER A 848 42.28 -26.85 10.48
C SER A 848 43.02 -27.08 11.82
N GLN A 849 43.22 -26.02 12.62
CA GLN A 849 44.05 -26.07 13.84
C GLN A 849 43.34 -25.60 15.12
N SER A 850 42.20 -24.91 15.04
CA SER A 850 41.50 -24.40 16.23
C SER A 850 40.56 -25.46 16.85
N THR A 851 40.97 -26.02 17.99
CA THR A 851 40.15 -26.93 18.82
C THR A 851 39.04 -26.21 19.62
N ASP A 852 38.91 -24.88 19.53
CA ASP A 852 37.98 -24.09 20.33
C ASP A 852 36.98 -23.28 19.48
N PHE A 853 35.98 -23.99 18.94
CA PHE A 853 34.89 -23.42 18.14
C PHE A 853 34.09 -22.33 18.88
N ALA A 854 34.11 -22.32 20.22
CA ALA A 854 33.30 -21.43 21.06
C ALA A 854 33.88 -20.02 21.04
N ARG A 855 35.22 -19.96 21.14
CA ARG A 855 35.97 -18.73 20.99
C ARG A 855 35.81 -18.16 19.59
N LEU A 856 35.91 -19.00 18.55
CA LEU A 856 35.75 -18.56 17.16
C LEU A 856 34.36 -17.96 16.92
N LEU A 857 33.29 -18.61 17.38
CA LEU A 857 31.93 -18.05 17.29
C LEU A 857 31.82 -16.66 17.95
N ARG A 858 32.42 -16.48 19.15
CA ARG A 858 32.38 -15.20 19.87
C ARG A 858 33.19 -14.09 19.20
N GLU A 859 34.34 -14.42 18.61
CA GLU A 859 35.16 -13.46 17.85
C GLU A 859 34.42 -13.03 16.58
N ARG A 860 33.92 -13.98 15.78
CA ARG A 860 33.16 -13.68 14.55
C ARG A 860 31.89 -12.91 14.82
N ALA A 861 31.22 -13.17 15.94
CA ALA A 861 30.08 -12.38 16.35
C ALA A 861 30.44 -10.90 16.52
N VAL A 862 31.63 -10.54 17.03
CA VAL A 862 32.05 -9.12 17.14
C VAL A 862 32.10 -8.48 15.76
N ASP A 863 32.69 -9.15 14.78
CA ASP A 863 32.85 -8.63 13.43
C ASP A 863 31.49 -8.44 12.74
N VAL A 864 30.59 -9.41 12.84
CA VAL A 864 29.22 -9.34 12.28
C VAL A 864 28.44 -8.18 12.89
N PHE A 865 28.47 -8.02 14.22
CA PHE A 865 27.81 -6.89 14.88
C PHE A 865 28.46 -5.55 14.50
N GLY A 866 29.78 -5.50 14.29
CA GLY A 866 30.47 -4.31 13.79
C GLY A 866 30.02 -3.89 12.38
N ILE A 867 29.90 -4.87 11.47
CA ILE A 867 29.39 -4.65 10.09
C ILE A 867 27.92 -4.19 10.14
N ALA A 868 27.11 -4.80 11.01
CA ALA A 868 25.71 -4.45 11.24
C ALA A 868 25.54 -3.05 11.87
N GLU A 869 26.44 -2.58 12.73
CA GLU A 869 26.39 -1.20 13.24
C GLU A 869 26.68 -0.18 12.13
N GLY A 870 27.50 -0.56 11.15
CA GLY A 870 27.74 0.24 9.94
C GLY A 870 26.48 0.46 9.09
N SER A 871 25.56 -0.50 9.03
CA SER A 871 24.34 -0.41 8.20
C SER A 871 23.36 0.64 8.72
N LEU A 872 23.31 0.86 10.03
CA LEU A 872 22.52 1.93 10.65
C LEU A 872 22.95 3.31 10.13
N ASN A 873 24.27 3.53 9.99
CA ASN A 873 24.81 4.79 9.48
C ASN A 873 24.57 4.95 7.97
N ARG A 874 24.71 3.85 7.20
CA ARG A 874 24.42 3.84 5.75
C ARG A 874 22.95 4.15 5.46
N CYS A 875 22.02 3.58 6.23
CA CYS A 875 20.59 3.84 6.10
C CYS A 875 20.26 5.32 6.29
N ASN A 876 20.83 5.94 7.34
CA ASN A 876 20.66 7.37 7.58
C ASN A 876 21.30 8.22 6.46
N ALA A 877 22.47 7.82 5.95
CA ALA A 877 23.20 8.60 4.94
C ALA A 877 22.53 8.59 3.56
N LEU A 878 21.95 7.47 3.13
CA LEU A 878 21.38 7.35 1.77
C LEU A 878 19.86 7.60 1.72
N THR A 879 19.12 7.16 2.74
CA THR A 879 17.64 7.13 2.72
C THR A 879 16.98 7.91 3.83
N TYR A 880 17.73 8.55 4.73
CA TYR A 880 17.21 9.37 5.83
C TYR A 880 16.22 8.67 6.80
N GLY A 881 16.10 7.35 6.71
CA GLY A 881 15.16 6.53 7.49
C GLY A 881 14.02 5.92 6.66
N TYR A 882 13.80 6.31 5.41
CA TYR A 882 12.80 5.67 4.54
C TYR A 882 13.13 4.20 4.24
N GLY A 883 14.41 3.85 4.15
CA GLY A 883 14.89 2.47 3.96
C GLY A 883 14.90 1.60 5.22
N SER A 884 14.30 2.04 6.34
CA SER A 884 14.38 1.34 7.63
C SER A 884 13.77 -0.06 7.61
N LEU A 885 12.71 -0.27 6.82
CA LEU A 885 12.08 -1.59 6.69
C LEU A 885 13.03 -2.60 6.02
N GLY A 886 13.62 -2.22 4.88
CA GLY A 886 14.60 -3.04 4.17
C GLY A 886 15.87 -3.29 5.01
N LEU A 887 16.29 -2.31 5.80
CA LEU A 887 17.39 -2.46 6.76
C LEU A 887 17.10 -3.55 7.80
N VAL A 888 15.91 -3.54 8.41
CA VAL A 888 15.53 -4.54 9.42
C VAL A 888 15.50 -5.94 8.81
N GLN A 889 14.93 -6.08 7.62
CA GLN A 889 14.89 -7.37 6.91
C GLN A 889 16.29 -7.87 6.54
N ALA A 890 17.15 -6.98 6.04
CA ALA A 890 18.53 -7.30 5.69
C ALA A 890 19.35 -7.76 6.93
N LEU A 891 19.19 -7.06 8.05
CA LEU A 891 19.84 -7.42 9.32
C LEU A 891 19.32 -8.75 9.88
N ASP A 892 18.00 -8.97 9.86
CA ASP A 892 17.40 -10.21 10.37
C ASP A 892 17.88 -11.43 9.56
N SER A 893 17.91 -11.31 8.23
CA SER A 893 18.43 -12.35 7.32
C SER A 893 19.94 -12.58 7.48
N ALA A 894 20.75 -11.52 7.67
CA ALA A 894 22.19 -11.64 7.86
C ALA A 894 22.54 -12.39 9.16
N PHE A 895 21.87 -12.05 10.27
CA PHE A 895 22.07 -12.75 11.55
C PHE A 895 21.53 -14.18 11.52
N GLU A 896 20.41 -14.42 10.83
CA GLU A 896 19.87 -15.77 10.60
C GLU A 896 20.87 -16.64 9.82
N SER A 897 21.37 -16.16 8.68
CA SER A 897 22.34 -16.89 7.84
C SER A 897 23.63 -17.21 8.60
N PHE A 898 24.12 -16.25 9.39
CA PHE A 898 25.26 -16.47 10.27
C PHE A 898 25.02 -17.63 11.26
N MET A 899 23.92 -17.59 12.02
CA MET A 899 23.62 -18.63 13.00
C MET A 899 23.31 -19.98 12.36
N ASN A 900 22.60 -20.02 11.22
CA ASN A 900 22.31 -21.25 10.49
C ASN A 900 23.59 -21.94 10.00
N THR A 901 24.60 -21.19 9.59
CA THR A 901 25.93 -21.73 9.23
C THR A 901 26.56 -22.46 10.42
N TRP A 902 26.46 -21.90 11.63
CA TRP A 902 26.94 -22.53 12.86
C TRP A 902 26.09 -23.74 13.29
N THR A 903 24.77 -23.69 13.10
CA THR A 903 23.88 -24.83 13.35
C THR A 903 24.25 -26.03 12.49
N MET A 904 24.51 -25.80 11.18
CA MET A 904 24.98 -26.85 10.27
C MET A 904 26.35 -27.39 10.68
N ASN A 905 27.28 -26.53 11.13
CA ASN A 905 28.58 -26.97 11.62
C ASN A 905 28.47 -27.88 12.86
N VAL A 906 27.57 -27.58 13.81
CA VAL A 906 27.33 -28.44 14.98
C VAL A 906 26.77 -29.80 14.57
N GLN A 907 25.77 -29.82 13.68
CA GLN A 907 25.15 -31.05 13.19
C GLN A 907 26.15 -31.92 12.39
N THR A 908 27.03 -31.32 11.60
CA THR A 908 28.03 -32.05 10.79
C THR A 908 29.25 -32.50 11.59
N ALA A 909 29.74 -31.70 12.54
CA ALA A 909 30.89 -32.05 13.39
C ALA A 909 30.66 -33.33 14.21
N ILE A 910 29.41 -33.63 14.57
CA ILE A 910 29.03 -34.84 15.33
C ILE A 910 29.05 -36.09 14.45
N VAL A 911 28.68 -35.97 13.18
CA VAL A 911 28.72 -37.08 12.22
C VAL A 911 30.17 -37.49 11.93
N VAL A 912 31.09 -36.53 11.88
CA VAL A 912 32.53 -36.78 11.64
C VAL A 912 33.25 -37.27 12.89
N SER A 913 32.81 -36.85 14.08
CA SER A 913 33.36 -37.28 15.38
C SER A 913 32.80 -38.63 15.89
N ALA A 914 31.96 -39.31 15.10
CA ALA A 914 31.52 -40.66 15.37
C ALA A 914 32.38 -41.68 14.57
N PRO A 915 33.62 -42.02 15.00
CA PRO A 915 34.30 -43.15 14.40
C PRO A 915 33.59 -44.43 14.81
N LEU A 916 33.49 -45.31 13.82
CA LEU A 916 33.15 -46.73 13.81
C LEU A 916 34.02 -47.60 14.77
N ALA A 917 34.24 -47.18 16.01
CA ALA A 917 34.93 -48.01 16.99
C ALA A 917 33.93 -48.93 17.69
N LEU A 918 33.76 -50.14 17.13
CA LEU A 918 33.46 -51.33 17.92
C LEU A 918 34.63 -51.57 18.89
N THR A 919 34.81 -50.73 19.92
CA THR A 919 35.59 -51.14 21.08
C THR A 919 34.73 -52.14 21.85
N SER A 920 35.22 -53.38 21.89
CA SER A 920 34.67 -54.50 22.63
C SER A 920 34.12 -54.04 23.98
N ILE A 921 32.83 -54.30 24.21
CA ILE A 921 32.20 -54.17 25.53
C ILE A 921 32.95 -55.13 26.46
N SER A 922 33.94 -54.64 27.21
CA SER A 922 34.47 -55.37 28.35
C SER A 922 33.36 -55.46 29.37
N GLN A 923 32.98 -56.67 29.77
CA GLN A 923 31.91 -56.93 30.74
C GLN A 923 32.17 -56.41 32.17
N SER A 924 33.30 -55.73 32.40
CA SER A 924 33.72 -55.20 33.71
C SER A 924 33.33 -53.73 33.86
N ASP A 925 32.38 -53.49 34.76
CA ASP A 925 32.02 -52.22 35.41
C ASP A 925 31.48 -51.05 34.56
N LEU A 926 30.14 -51.02 34.41
CA LEU A 926 29.34 -49.88 33.94
C LEU A 926 29.09 -48.82 35.05
N SER A 927 29.65 -49.03 36.25
CA SER A 927 29.40 -48.23 37.45
C SER A 927 29.90 -46.79 37.34
N ASP A 928 30.80 -46.49 36.41
CA ASP A 928 31.38 -45.14 36.22
C ASP A 928 30.97 -44.44 34.91
N MET A 929 30.06 -45.01 34.10
CA MET A 929 29.67 -44.44 32.80
C MET A 929 30.89 -44.07 31.95
N ASP A 930 31.63 -45.05 31.43
CA ASP A 930 32.91 -44.89 30.72
C ASP A 930 32.82 -44.03 29.43
N TYR A 931 32.77 -42.71 29.59
CA TYR A 931 32.90 -41.77 28.47
C TYR A 931 34.32 -41.83 27.92
N ALA A 932 34.46 -41.96 26.60
CA ALA A 932 35.76 -41.78 25.97
C ALA A 932 36.24 -40.34 26.22
N PRO A 933 37.57 -40.09 26.27
CA PRO A 933 38.11 -38.72 26.39
C PRO A 933 37.60 -37.80 25.27
N GLN A 934 37.29 -38.37 24.10
CA GLN A 934 36.68 -37.67 22.98
C GLN A 934 35.21 -37.25 23.27
N ASP A 935 34.42 -38.12 23.90
CA ASP A 935 33.03 -37.81 24.28
C ASP A 935 33.00 -36.70 25.33
N TRP A 936 33.95 -36.70 26.27
CA TRP A 936 34.08 -35.64 27.27
C TRP A 936 34.48 -34.29 26.67
N SER A 937 35.41 -34.30 25.70
CA SER A 937 35.74 -33.08 24.95
C SER A 937 34.54 -32.56 24.17
N THR A 938 33.72 -33.45 23.60
CA THR A 938 32.51 -33.09 22.85
C THR A 938 31.47 -32.46 23.78
N ILE A 939 31.22 -33.06 24.95
CA ILE A 939 30.33 -32.50 25.99
C ILE A 939 30.79 -31.09 26.41
N GLN A 940 32.09 -30.92 26.71
CA GLN A 940 32.63 -29.61 27.10
C GLN A 940 32.52 -28.56 25.98
N THR A 941 32.78 -28.94 24.72
CA THR A 941 32.65 -28.02 23.59
C THR A 941 31.20 -27.61 23.35
N LEU A 942 30.22 -28.52 23.47
CA LEU A 942 28.80 -28.24 23.32
C LEU A 942 28.26 -27.32 24.43
N ILE A 943 28.68 -27.51 25.69
CA ILE A 943 28.33 -26.62 26.79
C ILE A 943 28.90 -25.21 26.54
N ARG A 944 30.16 -25.11 26.10
CA ARG A 944 30.78 -23.82 25.73
C ARG A 944 30.13 -23.17 24.50
N MET A 945 29.63 -23.94 23.52
CA MET A 945 28.82 -23.41 22.41
C MET A 945 27.52 -22.80 22.95
N LEU A 946 26.85 -23.48 23.87
CA LEU A 946 25.60 -22.99 24.47
C LEU A 946 25.83 -21.69 25.26
N GLY A 947 26.92 -21.60 26.02
CA GLY A 947 27.35 -20.35 26.65
C GLY A 947 27.70 -19.24 25.64
N SER A 948 28.24 -19.60 24.47
CA SER A 948 28.51 -18.66 23.38
C SER A 948 27.23 -18.20 22.67
N ALA A 949 26.21 -19.05 22.59
CA ALA A 949 24.87 -18.69 22.09
C ALA A 949 24.17 -17.70 23.03
N ASN A 950 24.29 -17.89 24.35
CA ASN A 950 23.77 -16.94 25.34
C ASN A 950 24.47 -15.57 25.21
N ALA A 951 25.80 -15.56 25.09
CA ALA A 951 26.55 -14.34 24.85
C ALA A 951 26.18 -13.65 23.51
N TYR A 952 25.83 -14.44 22.48
CA TYR A 952 25.32 -13.92 21.22
C TYR A 952 23.92 -13.31 21.38
N GLU A 953 23.01 -13.95 22.11
CA GLU A 953 21.67 -13.42 22.39
C GLU A 953 21.71 -12.11 23.20
N GLU A 954 22.65 -11.98 24.16
CA GLU A 954 22.88 -10.73 24.89
C GLU A 954 23.36 -9.62 23.94
N ARG A 955 24.31 -9.93 23.06
CA ARG A 955 24.80 -8.99 22.04
C ARG A 955 23.72 -8.60 21.03
N LEU A 956 22.91 -9.56 20.57
CA LEU A 956 21.78 -9.33 19.69
C LEU A 956 20.76 -8.39 20.34
N SER A 957 20.47 -8.61 21.64
CA SER A 957 19.59 -7.74 22.41
C SER A 957 20.16 -6.33 22.56
N ASN A 958 21.47 -6.20 22.84
CA ASN A 958 22.14 -4.90 22.89
C ASN A 958 22.10 -4.17 21.53
N PHE A 959 22.35 -4.88 20.43
CA PHE A 959 22.24 -4.32 19.09
C PHE A 959 20.80 -3.88 18.78
N GLU A 960 19.79 -4.69 19.14
CA GLU A 960 18.38 -4.35 18.96
C GLU A 960 17.99 -3.07 19.73
N THR A 961 18.57 -2.82 20.91
CA THR A 961 18.36 -1.53 21.61
C THR A 961 18.98 -0.35 20.86
N LYS A 962 20.14 -0.52 20.23
CA LYS A 962 20.75 0.51 19.37
C LYS A 962 19.89 0.77 18.13
N LEU A 963 19.43 -0.29 17.46
CA LEU A 963 18.53 -0.23 16.31
C LEU A 963 17.23 0.50 16.68
N ARG A 964 16.60 0.14 17.80
CA ARG A 964 15.39 0.79 18.31
C ARG A 964 15.62 2.28 18.55
N THR A 965 16.74 2.64 19.18
CA THR A 965 17.10 4.06 19.42
C THR A 965 17.18 4.85 18.10
N LYS A 966 17.76 4.24 17.06
CA LYS A 966 17.83 4.87 15.72
C LYS A 966 16.49 4.96 15.01
N LEU A 967 15.66 3.93 15.11
CA LEU A 967 14.29 3.96 14.57
C LEU A 967 13.41 5.02 15.29
N THR A 968 13.55 5.19 16.61
CA THR A 968 12.89 6.28 17.34
C THR A 968 13.42 7.66 16.91
N GLU A 969 14.72 7.77 16.62
CA GLU A 969 15.30 9.00 16.05
C GLU A 969 14.66 9.34 14.70
N PHE A 970 14.48 8.36 13.81
CA PHE A 970 13.78 8.54 12.54
C PHE A 970 12.31 8.89 12.72
N SER A 971 11.57 8.17 13.58
CA SER A 971 10.15 8.47 13.87
C SER A 971 9.96 9.93 14.32
N ASN A 972 10.84 10.41 15.20
CA ASN A 972 10.81 11.80 15.65
C ASN A 972 11.05 12.80 14.50
N ARG A 973 11.98 12.51 13.58
CA ARG A 973 12.20 13.37 12.40
C ARG A 973 10.97 13.42 11.49
N PHE A 974 10.31 12.29 11.24
CA PHE A 974 9.06 12.24 10.48
C PHE A 974 7.92 13.02 11.16
N ARG A 975 7.78 12.89 12.48
CA ARG A 975 6.77 13.62 13.27
C ARG A 975 7.02 15.14 13.24
N LEU A 976 8.27 15.58 13.38
CA LEU A 976 8.64 16.99 13.32
C LEU A 976 8.38 17.58 11.93
N SER A 977 8.77 16.87 10.87
CA SER A 977 8.49 17.28 9.49
C SER A 977 6.98 17.37 9.21
N ARG A 978 6.18 16.39 9.66
CA ARG A 978 4.72 16.41 9.49
C ARG A 978 4.05 17.58 10.20
N ASN A 979 4.58 18.00 11.34
CA ASN A 979 4.03 19.12 12.12
C ASN A 979 4.48 20.49 11.57
N ASP A 980 5.71 20.58 11.07
CA ASP A 980 6.26 21.81 10.49
C ASP A 980 7.27 21.49 9.35
N PRO A 981 6.78 21.30 8.11
CA PRO A 981 7.61 20.91 6.97
C PRO A 981 8.49 22.05 6.45
N VAL A 982 8.29 23.29 6.92
CA VAL A 982 9.06 24.45 6.46
C VAL A 982 10.38 24.55 7.22
N ASN A 983 10.36 24.30 8.53
CA ASN A 983 11.55 24.38 9.39
C ASN A 983 12.24 23.03 9.61
N PHE A 984 11.53 21.91 9.47
CA PHE A 984 12.05 20.57 9.71
C PHE A 984 11.94 19.70 8.46
N SER A 985 12.85 19.91 7.50
CA SER A 985 12.99 19.00 6.36
C SER A 985 13.66 17.69 6.78
N ILE A 986 13.24 16.57 6.17
CA ILE A 986 13.77 15.23 6.46
C ILE A 986 15.13 15.04 5.79
N ALA A 987 15.26 15.47 4.54
CA ALA A 987 16.49 15.43 3.76
C ALA A 987 17.16 16.82 3.73
N VAL A 988 18.26 16.92 2.98
CA VAL A 988 19.07 18.15 2.91
C VAL A 988 18.35 19.25 2.15
N THR A 989 17.64 18.92 1.06
CA THR A 989 16.82 19.86 0.30
C THR A 989 15.35 19.45 0.27
N LYS A 990 14.48 20.41 -0.08
CA LYS A 990 13.03 20.18 -0.16
C LYS A 990 12.66 19.23 -1.30
N GLY A 991 13.25 19.38 -2.49
CA GLY A 991 13.00 18.47 -3.62
C GLY A 991 13.48 17.04 -3.36
N GLN A 992 14.58 16.84 -2.64
CA GLN A 992 15.02 15.51 -2.23
C GLN A 992 14.04 14.86 -1.25
N SER A 993 13.54 15.63 -0.27
CA SER A 993 12.51 15.17 0.65
C SER A 993 11.24 14.78 -0.11
N PHE A 994 10.82 15.61 -1.07
CA PHE A 994 9.66 15.37 -1.91
C PHE A 994 9.79 14.10 -2.77
N LEU A 995 10.95 13.86 -3.40
CA LEU A 995 11.22 12.64 -4.15
C LEU A 995 11.11 11.39 -3.27
N LEU A 996 11.62 11.44 -2.05
CA LEU A 996 11.54 10.33 -1.10
C LEU A 996 10.12 10.14 -0.55
N GLU A 997 9.37 11.22 -0.32
CA GLU A 997 7.95 11.15 0.07
C GLU A 997 7.07 10.51 -1.01
N GLN A 998 7.39 10.73 -2.29
CA GLN A 998 6.72 10.12 -3.44
C GLN A 998 7.25 8.71 -3.80
N SER A 999 8.36 8.29 -3.20
CA SER A 999 9.03 7.03 -3.54
C SER A 999 8.27 5.80 -3.03
N SER A 1000 8.63 4.63 -3.56
CA SER A 1000 8.09 3.34 -3.10
C SER A 1000 8.53 2.97 -1.68
N LEU A 1001 9.53 3.66 -1.11
CA LEU A 1001 10.00 3.43 0.25
C LEU A 1001 9.04 3.98 1.31
N ASN A 1002 8.22 4.97 0.95
CA ASN A 1002 7.23 5.56 1.85
C ASN A 1002 5.99 4.67 1.97
N THR A 1003 6.15 3.53 2.63
CA THR A 1003 5.10 2.52 2.79
C THR A 1003 4.37 2.66 4.12
N VAL A 1004 3.15 2.13 4.17
CA VAL A 1004 2.39 2.03 5.44
C VAL A 1004 3.11 1.09 6.43
N GLU A 1005 3.82 0.08 5.93
CA GLU A 1005 4.63 -0.84 6.74
C GLU A 1005 5.78 -0.13 7.46
N LEU A 1006 6.46 0.81 6.79
CA LEU A 1006 7.47 1.67 7.42
C LEU A 1006 6.85 2.46 8.58
N HIS A 1007 5.70 3.10 8.37
CA HIS A 1007 5.03 3.85 9.43
C HIS A 1007 4.55 2.96 10.58
N ASN A 1008 4.03 1.77 10.30
CA ASN A 1008 3.69 0.78 11.34
C ASN A 1008 4.91 0.36 12.17
N LEU A 1009 6.06 0.15 11.52
CA LEU A 1009 7.32 -0.15 12.19
C LEU A 1009 7.74 1.01 13.10
N LEU A 1010 7.71 2.25 12.60
CA LEU A 1010 8.07 3.44 13.38
C LEU A 1010 7.11 3.68 14.56
N ASP A 1011 5.80 3.53 14.35
CA ASP A 1011 4.77 3.65 15.40
C ASP A 1011 4.92 2.55 16.47
N SER A 1012 5.32 1.32 16.09
CA SER A 1012 5.57 0.22 17.03
C SER A 1012 6.81 0.43 17.92
N VAL A 1013 7.71 1.32 17.48
CA VAL A 1013 8.97 1.63 18.16
C VAL A 1013 8.84 2.86 19.07
N ASP A 1014 7.79 3.67 18.90
CA ASP A 1014 7.60 4.88 19.67
C ASP A 1014 7.33 4.65 21.16
N PRO A 1015 7.88 5.50 22.05
CA PRO A 1015 7.85 5.31 23.50
C PRO A 1015 6.50 5.62 24.16
N ASP A 1016 5.55 6.27 23.46
CA ASP A 1016 4.22 6.63 23.96
C ASP A 1016 3.14 5.79 23.26
N PRO A 1017 2.91 4.52 23.66
CA PRO A 1017 1.75 3.79 23.19
C PRO A 1017 0.47 4.45 23.74
N PRO A 1018 -0.58 4.63 22.92
CA PRO A 1018 -1.88 5.04 23.41
C PRO A 1018 -2.43 3.94 24.32
N HIS A 1019 -2.32 4.15 25.63
CA HIS A 1019 -2.96 3.41 26.74
C HIS A 1019 -2.90 1.85 26.72
N ASN A 1020 -2.36 1.28 27.82
CA ASN A 1020 -2.59 -0.09 28.32
C ASN A 1020 -1.94 -1.31 27.62
N THR A 1021 -0.65 -1.23 27.26
CA THR A 1021 0.16 -2.47 27.14
C THR A 1021 1.48 -2.32 27.89
N ARG A 1022 1.43 -2.65 29.19
CA ARG A 1022 2.59 -2.74 30.10
C ARG A 1022 3.41 -4.02 29.90
N LEU A 1023 3.38 -4.61 28.71
CA LEU A 1023 4.12 -5.81 28.34
C LEU A 1023 5.30 -5.39 27.46
N GLN A 1024 6.41 -6.11 27.60
CA GLN A 1024 7.72 -5.80 27.02
C GLN A 1024 7.68 -5.21 25.59
N PRO A 1025 8.62 -4.31 25.23
CA PRO A 1025 8.68 -3.74 23.89
C PRO A 1025 8.70 -4.85 22.81
N PRO A 1026 7.92 -4.71 21.72
CA PRO A 1026 7.88 -5.72 20.67
C PRO A 1026 9.28 -5.94 20.08
N ARG A 1027 9.65 -7.22 19.90
CA ARG A 1027 10.93 -7.64 19.34
C ARG A 1027 10.92 -7.46 17.81
N ILE A 1028 12.01 -6.93 17.26
CA ILE A 1028 12.15 -6.47 15.88
C ILE A 1028 12.85 -7.53 15.01
N LEU A 1029 13.86 -8.22 15.56
CA LEU A 1029 14.66 -9.24 14.86
C LEU A 1029 14.17 -10.65 15.21
N LEU A 1030 13.12 -11.11 14.54
CA LEU A 1030 12.42 -12.35 14.90
C LEU A 1030 13.14 -13.60 14.35
N GLN A 1031 13.60 -13.57 13.10
CA GLN A 1031 14.27 -14.73 12.50
C GLN A 1031 15.65 -14.96 13.10
N ALA A 1032 16.41 -13.89 13.35
CA ALA A 1032 17.70 -13.97 14.03
C ALA A 1032 17.58 -14.65 15.39
N ARG A 1033 16.59 -14.24 16.21
CA ARG A 1033 16.33 -14.87 17.51
C ARG A 1033 15.93 -16.33 17.34
N LYS A 1034 15.03 -16.64 16.41
CA LYS A 1034 14.65 -18.02 16.13
C LYS A 1034 15.88 -18.86 15.77
N ALA A 1035 16.76 -18.37 14.89
CA ALA A 1035 17.98 -19.07 14.52
C ALA A 1035 18.93 -19.31 15.70
N VAL A 1036 19.01 -18.39 16.66
CA VAL A 1036 19.76 -18.60 17.92
C VAL A 1036 19.15 -19.71 18.76
N HIS A 1037 17.81 -19.76 18.87
CA HIS A 1037 17.12 -20.82 19.59
C HIS A 1037 17.26 -22.17 18.87
N ASP A 1038 17.18 -22.19 17.53
CA ASP A 1038 17.40 -23.38 16.71
C ASP A 1038 18.83 -23.90 16.88
N PHE A 1039 19.84 -23.01 16.91
CA PHE A 1039 21.22 -23.36 17.24
C PHE A 1039 21.34 -23.97 18.65
N ALA A 1040 20.68 -23.36 19.64
CA ALA A 1040 20.65 -23.89 21.00
C ALA A 1040 19.99 -25.27 21.06
N THR A 1041 18.88 -25.48 20.35
CA THR A 1041 18.20 -26.80 20.26
C THR A 1041 19.11 -27.85 19.63
N ALA A 1042 19.88 -27.49 18.60
CA ALA A 1042 20.83 -28.38 17.97
C ALA A 1042 21.96 -28.76 18.95
N CYS A 1043 22.49 -27.81 19.71
CA CYS A 1043 23.47 -28.07 20.76
C CYS A 1043 22.89 -28.97 21.88
N GLN A 1044 21.67 -28.69 22.35
CA GLN A 1044 20.97 -29.45 23.39
C GLN A 1044 20.68 -30.89 22.95
N ALA A 1045 20.16 -31.09 21.73
CA ALA A 1045 19.89 -32.42 21.16
C ALA A 1045 21.16 -33.24 20.98
N SER A 1046 22.24 -32.59 20.54
CA SER A 1046 23.57 -33.18 20.40
C SER A 1046 24.16 -33.59 21.75
N LEU A 1047 23.98 -32.75 22.77
CA LEU A 1047 24.39 -33.03 24.13
C LEU A 1047 23.62 -34.22 24.70
N HIS A 1048 22.29 -34.28 24.51
CA HIS A 1048 21.47 -35.43 24.86
C HIS A 1048 21.92 -36.72 24.19
N GLN A 1049 22.23 -36.67 22.89
CA GLN A 1049 22.70 -37.85 22.16
C GLN A 1049 24.04 -38.35 22.70
N THR A 1050 24.96 -37.45 23.04
CA THR A 1050 26.29 -37.79 23.56
C THR A 1050 26.23 -38.34 24.99
N ILE A 1051 25.45 -37.70 25.88
CA ILE A 1051 25.29 -38.13 27.28
C ILE A 1051 24.62 -39.51 27.36
N LEU A 1052 23.58 -39.77 26.55
CA LEU A 1052 22.84 -41.03 26.56
C LEU A 1052 23.47 -42.14 25.71
N ALA A 1053 24.50 -41.87 24.92
CA ALA A 1053 25.11 -42.85 24.02
C ALA A 1053 25.57 -44.15 24.72
N PRO A 1054 26.23 -44.11 25.90
CA PRO A 1054 26.64 -45.34 26.61
C PRO A 1054 25.44 -46.21 27.01
N LEU A 1055 24.36 -45.59 27.53
CA LEU A 1055 23.14 -46.28 27.94
C LEU A 1055 22.39 -46.88 26.75
N LYS A 1056 22.25 -46.12 25.65
CA LYS A 1056 21.59 -46.59 24.41
C LYS A 1056 22.35 -47.75 23.75
N ARG A 1057 23.70 -47.72 23.76
CA ARG A 1057 24.53 -48.82 23.27
C ARG A 1057 24.31 -50.10 24.07
N TYR A 1058 24.19 -49.99 25.39
CA TYR A 1058 23.96 -51.13 26.27
C TYR A 1058 22.54 -51.70 26.10
N LEU A 1059 21.52 -50.85 26.03
CA LEU A 1059 20.12 -51.24 25.79
C LEU A 1059 19.90 -51.92 24.43
N LYS A 1060 20.73 -51.66 23.42
CA LYS A 1060 20.65 -52.36 22.12
C LYS A 1060 20.84 -53.88 22.24
N THR A 1061 21.58 -54.35 23.24
CA THR A 1061 21.80 -55.78 23.48
C THR A 1061 20.66 -56.45 24.26
N TYR A 1062 19.83 -55.65 24.95
CA TYR A 1062 18.73 -56.12 25.80
C TYR A 1062 17.59 -56.82 25.03
N SER A 1063 17.21 -56.30 23.86
CA SER A 1063 16.15 -56.89 23.03
C SER A 1063 16.53 -58.28 22.47
N SER A 1064 17.83 -58.59 22.40
CA SER A 1064 18.36 -59.87 21.92
C SER A 1064 18.60 -60.93 23.01
N LEU A 1065 18.21 -60.66 24.27
CA LEU A 1065 18.46 -61.59 25.37
C LEU A 1065 17.68 -62.91 25.18
N PRO A 1066 18.32 -64.07 25.42
CA PRO A 1066 17.68 -65.37 25.23
C PRO A 1066 16.52 -65.62 26.20
N VAL A 1067 16.49 -64.89 27.33
CA VAL A 1067 15.49 -64.99 28.40
C VAL A 1067 14.06 -64.75 27.90
N TRP A 1068 13.88 -63.96 26.83
CA TRP A 1068 12.55 -63.67 26.28
C TRP A 1068 11.86 -64.91 25.66
N SER A 1069 12.63 -65.87 25.15
CA SER A 1069 12.14 -67.03 24.37
C SER A 1069 12.23 -68.38 25.08
N GLN A 1070 12.72 -68.42 26.33
CA GLN A 1070 12.89 -69.66 27.09
C GLN A 1070 11.54 -70.21 27.58
N THR A 1071 11.23 -71.47 27.24
CA THR A 1071 10.06 -72.19 27.76
C THR A 1071 10.45 -73.16 28.86
N ASP A 1072 9.66 -73.25 29.93
CA ASP A 1072 9.80 -74.29 30.95
C ASP A 1072 9.60 -75.67 30.32
N ASP A 1073 10.69 -76.42 30.13
CA ASP A 1073 10.63 -77.77 29.58
C ASP A 1073 10.64 -78.81 30.73
N PRO A 1074 9.51 -79.48 31.05
CA PRO A 1074 9.41 -80.38 32.19
C PRO A 1074 10.24 -81.68 32.06
N LYS A 1075 10.95 -81.90 30.95
CA LYS A 1075 11.76 -83.11 30.69
C LYS A 1075 13.26 -82.98 31.03
N SER A 1076 13.75 -81.82 31.47
CA SER A 1076 15.18 -81.62 31.82
C SER A 1076 15.61 -82.24 33.17
N LYS A 1077 14.71 -82.91 33.92
CA LYS A 1077 15.04 -83.50 35.24
C LYS A 1077 15.86 -84.81 35.23
N ARG A 1078 16.37 -85.29 34.08
CA ARG A 1078 17.16 -86.54 34.02
C ARG A 1078 18.32 -86.47 33.04
N SER A 1079 19.39 -85.76 33.41
CA SER A 1079 20.77 -86.19 33.06
C SER A 1079 21.77 -85.48 33.98
N GLY A 1080 22.66 -86.24 34.60
CA GLY A 1080 23.60 -85.76 35.61
C GLY A 1080 24.81 -85.05 35.01
N GLY A 1081 25.24 -83.96 35.67
CA GLY A 1081 26.48 -83.26 35.41
C GLY A 1081 26.54 -81.93 36.15
N ALA A 1082 27.18 -81.94 37.34
CA ALA A 1082 27.60 -80.84 38.20
C ALA A 1082 27.38 -79.38 37.74
N ASN A 1083 26.13 -78.90 37.73
CA ASN A 1083 25.76 -77.50 37.92
C ASN A 1083 24.39 -77.48 38.61
N LEU A 1084 24.34 -76.97 39.84
CA LEU A 1084 23.10 -76.74 40.58
C LEU A 1084 22.26 -75.71 39.83
N HIS A 1085 21.31 -76.15 39.00
CA HIS A 1085 20.31 -75.26 38.41
C HIS A 1085 19.24 -74.97 39.47
N ILE A 1086 19.49 -73.93 40.26
CA ILE A 1086 18.43 -73.24 41.00
C ILE A 1086 17.46 -72.70 39.93
N PRO A 1087 16.13 -72.83 40.07
CA PRO A 1087 15.19 -72.11 39.21
C PRO A 1087 15.43 -70.62 39.41
N THR A 1088 16.20 -70.00 38.52
CA THR A 1088 16.57 -68.58 38.53
C THR A 1088 15.43 -67.71 37.99
N PHE A 1089 14.23 -67.93 38.50
CA PHE A 1089 13.11 -66.99 38.37
C PHE A 1089 12.79 -66.46 39.76
N SER A 1090 13.81 -65.85 40.39
CA SER A 1090 13.57 -64.87 41.44
C SER A 1090 12.99 -63.64 40.75
N LEU A 1091 11.94 -63.05 41.34
CA LEU A 1091 11.30 -61.80 40.92
C LEU A 1091 12.23 -60.58 41.08
N SER A 1092 13.51 -60.73 40.75
CA SER A 1092 14.57 -59.73 40.83
C SER A 1092 14.82 -59.15 39.43
N PRO A 1093 15.08 -57.84 39.32
CA PRO A 1093 15.36 -57.19 38.04
C PRO A 1093 16.60 -57.79 37.36
N SER A 1094 16.63 -57.83 36.04
CA SER A 1094 17.75 -58.36 35.26
C SER A 1094 19.02 -57.52 35.44
N ASP A 1095 20.19 -58.17 35.38
CA ASP A 1095 21.49 -57.49 35.50
C ASP A 1095 21.68 -56.36 34.48
N HIS A 1096 21.04 -56.47 33.30
CA HIS A 1096 21.10 -55.42 32.28
C HIS A 1096 20.32 -54.18 32.72
N VAL A 1097 19.14 -54.37 33.30
CA VAL A 1097 18.30 -53.27 33.77
C VAL A 1097 18.85 -52.64 35.04
N GLN A 1098 19.47 -53.43 35.93
CA GLN A 1098 20.18 -52.92 37.11
C GLN A 1098 21.33 -51.98 36.74
N ARG A 1099 22.11 -52.29 35.70
CA ARG A 1099 23.21 -51.42 35.24
C ARG A 1099 22.73 -50.15 34.54
N VAL A 1100 21.63 -50.21 33.79
CA VAL A 1100 21.00 -49.02 33.20
C VAL A 1100 20.47 -48.10 34.31
N ALA A 1101 19.89 -48.70 35.35
CA ALA A 1101 19.44 -48.03 36.55
C ALA A 1101 20.57 -47.35 37.33
N GLU A 1102 21.71 -48.02 37.53
CA GLU A 1102 22.90 -47.42 38.14
C GLU A 1102 23.44 -46.25 37.31
N GLY A 1103 23.52 -46.39 35.98
CA GLY A 1103 23.93 -45.32 35.09
C GLY A 1103 23.00 -44.10 35.12
N LEU A 1104 21.68 -44.31 35.28
CA LEU A 1104 20.70 -43.24 35.48
C LEU A 1104 20.90 -42.50 36.81
N LEU A 1105 21.23 -43.22 37.89
CA LEU A 1105 21.49 -42.62 39.20
C LEU A 1105 22.81 -41.84 39.26
N ASN A 1106 23.72 -42.06 38.31
CA ASN A 1106 24.98 -41.33 38.16
C ASN A 1106 24.87 -40.02 37.36
N LEU A 1107 23.79 -39.81 36.60
CA LEU A 1107 23.59 -38.59 35.80
C LEU A 1107 23.57 -37.28 36.62
N PRO A 1108 22.97 -37.20 37.82
CA PRO A 1108 22.99 -35.98 38.62
C PRO A 1108 24.40 -35.49 38.95
N ARG A 1109 25.31 -36.42 39.27
CA ARG A 1109 26.73 -36.12 39.56
C ARG A 1109 27.47 -35.49 38.38
N LEU A 1110 27.03 -35.78 37.15
CA LEU A 1110 27.59 -35.17 35.92
C LEU A 1110 27.25 -33.67 35.85
N PHE A 1111 26.03 -33.31 36.24
CA PHE A 1111 25.54 -31.93 36.19
C PHE A 1111 25.94 -31.10 37.40
N GLU A 1112 26.25 -31.70 38.55
CA GLU A 1112 26.80 -30.98 39.73
C GLU A 1112 28.08 -30.20 39.39
N VAL A 1113 28.93 -30.72 38.49
CA VAL A 1113 30.17 -30.05 38.06
C VAL A 1113 29.91 -28.80 37.21
N TYR A 1114 28.75 -28.73 36.56
CA TYR A 1114 28.36 -27.64 35.66
C TYR A 1114 27.14 -26.85 36.17
N ALA A 1115 26.69 -27.10 37.40
CA ALA A 1115 25.49 -26.50 37.98
C ALA A 1115 25.61 -24.97 38.10
N ASP A 1116 26.83 -24.47 38.28
CA ASP A 1116 27.14 -23.03 38.35
C ASP A 1116 27.37 -22.37 36.97
N ASP A 1117 27.33 -23.14 35.87
CA ASP A 1117 27.54 -22.59 34.52
C ASP A 1117 26.21 -22.08 33.94
N ASP A 1118 26.09 -20.76 33.82
CA ASP A 1118 24.95 -20.06 33.20
C ASP A 1118 24.64 -20.59 31.79
N ALA A 1119 25.58 -21.26 31.12
CA ALA A 1119 25.37 -21.90 29.82
C ALA A 1119 24.18 -22.88 29.82
N LEU A 1120 24.03 -23.73 30.85
CA LEU A 1120 22.96 -24.73 30.90
C LEU A 1120 21.57 -24.13 31.16
N SER A 1121 21.51 -22.92 31.70
CA SER A 1121 20.27 -22.17 31.94
C SER A 1121 19.70 -21.53 30.66
N PHE A 1122 20.51 -21.46 29.59
CA PHE A 1122 20.08 -20.86 28.33
C PHE A 1122 19.04 -21.76 27.62
N SER A 1123 17.94 -21.12 27.21
CA SER A 1123 16.84 -21.75 26.45
C SER A 1123 16.31 -23.07 27.04
N LEU A 1124 15.96 -23.10 28.34
CA LEU A 1124 15.34 -24.29 28.95
C LEU A 1124 14.00 -24.70 28.30
N ASN A 1125 13.26 -23.72 27.79
CA ASN A 1125 11.98 -23.96 27.09
C ASN A 1125 12.14 -24.72 25.77
N THR A 1126 13.36 -24.84 25.23
CA THR A 1126 13.62 -25.53 23.97
C THR A 1126 14.14 -26.96 24.17
N LEU A 1127 14.23 -27.41 25.43
CA LEU A 1127 14.67 -28.77 25.74
C LEU A 1127 13.66 -29.81 25.21
N PRO A 1128 14.12 -30.88 24.55
CA PRO A 1128 13.26 -31.99 24.13
C PRO A 1128 12.40 -32.54 25.28
N PHE A 1129 11.10 -32.76 25.04
CA PHE A 1129 10.15 -33.35 25.99
C PHE A 1129 9.83 -32.50 27.24
N ILE A 1130 10.12 -31.18 27.23
CA ILE A 1130 9.79 -30.23 28.30
C ILE A 1130 8.89 -29.10 27.77
N ASP A 1131 7.78 -28.85 28.45
CA ASP A 1131 6.87 -27.73 28.16
C ASP A 1131 7.05 -26.60 29.19
N SER A 1132 6.71 -25.35 28.83
CA SER A 1132 6.87 -24.19 29.74
C SER A 1132 6.08 -24.33 31.06
N GLU A 1133 5.00 -25.10 31.07
CA GLU A 1133 4.23 -25.44 32.27
C GLU A 1133 4.99 -26.41 33.18
N THR A 1134 5.72 -27.38 32.62
CA THR A 1134 6.53 -28.33 33.40
C THR A 1134 7.70 -27.64 34.11
N ILE A 1135 8.33 -26.64 33.48
CA ILE A 1135 9.38 -25.83 34.10
C ILE A 1135 8.84 -25.02 35.28
N LYS A 1136 7.62 -24.47 35.16
CA LYS A 1136 6.95 -23.77 36.27
C LYS A 1136 6.63 -24.74 37.41
N MET A 1137 6.14 -25.94 37.11
CA MET A 1137 5.88 -26.97 38.12
C MET A 1137 7.16 -27.40 38.85
N ILE A 1138 8.28 -27.55 38.14
CA ILE A 1138 9.59 -27.89 38.72
C ILE A 1138 10.11 -26.73 39.61
N SER A 1139 9.88 -25.48 39.20
CA SER A 1139 10.23 -24.28 39.98
C SER A 1139 9.39 -24.18 41.26
N GLU A 1140 8.08 -24.38 41.18
CA GLU A 1140 7.14 -24.34 42.32
C GLU A 1140 7.40 -25.48 43.32
N GLN A 1141 7.82 -26.65 42.84
CA GLN A 1141 8.20 -27.78 43.71
C GLN A 1141 9.50 -27.53 44.49
N SER A 1142 10.43 -26.76 43.92
CA SER A 1142 11.70 -26.40 44.60
C SER A 1142 11.50 -25.30 45.65
N GLU A 1143 10.62 -24.31 45.37
CA GLU A 1143 10.32 -23.22 46.31
C GLU A 1143 9.58 -23.68 47.58
N ALA A 1144 8.83 -24.79 47.53
CA ALA A 1144 8.09 -25.32 48.66
C ALA A 1144 8.97 -25.81 49.84
N VAL A 1145 10.28 -26.01 49.62
CA VAL A 1145 11.22 -26.51 50.65
C VAL A 1145 11.97 -25.38 51.38
N ALA A 1146 11.97 -24.15 50.85
CA ALA A 1146 12.74 -23.03 51.39
C ALA A 1146 11.88 -21.83 51.85
N SER A 1147 11.06 -21.99 52.90
CA SER A 1147 10.31 -20.86 53.49
C SER A 1147 10.92 -20.37 54.81
N SER A 1148 11.62 -19.22 54.75
CA SER A 1148 11.71 -18.29 55.88
C SER A 1148 11.58 -16.85 55.36
N PRO A 1149 10.83 -15.95 56.03
CA PRO A 1149 10.47 -14.65 55.45
C PRO A 1149 11.51 -13.56 55.79
N PRO A 1150 11.97 -12.73 54.83
CA PRO A 1150 12.65 -11.50 55.16
C PRO A 1150 11.68 -10.31 55.18
N MET A 1151 11.76 -9.54 56.27
CA MET A 1151 11.09 -8.25 56.44
C MET A 1151 11.80 -7.12 55.67
N HIS A 1152 10.99 -6.23 55.09
CA HIS A 1152 11.27 -4.85 54.63
C HIS A 1152 12.43 -4.60 53.64
N ARG A 1153 12.09 -4.02 52.47
CA ARG A 1153 12.86 -2.90 51.90
C ARG A 1153 12.04 -1.97 51.01
N ARG A 1154 12.43 -0.69 51.09
CA ARG A 1154 11.82 0.52 50.51
C ARG A 1154 12.10 0.63 49.00
N ARG A 1155 11.24 1.42 48.33
CA ARG A 1155 11.35 1.97 46.96
C ARG A 1155 12.80 2.16 46.47
N ALA A 1156 13.12 1.54 45.34
CA ALA A 1156 14.26 1.88 44.50
C ALA A 1156 13.80 2.01 43.03
N SER A 1157 14.49 2.88 42.30
CA SER A 1157 14.14 3.45 41.00
C SER A 1157 14.28 2.49 39.82
N LEU A 1158 13.66 2.87 38.70
CA LEU A 1158 13.62 2.20 37.39
C LEU A 1158 15.04 1.89 36.85
N THR A 1159 15.40 0.61 36.87
CA THR A 1159 16.47 0.02 36.04
C THR A 1159 15.95 -1.29 35.45
N ILE A 1160 16.30 -1.52 34.19
CA ILE A 1160 16.01 -2.70 33.36
C ILE A 1160 16.04 -3.99 34.20
N VAL A 1161 14.93 -4.74 34.15
CA VAL A 1161 14.83 -6.07 34.78
C VAL A 1161 15.79 -7.00 34.03
N LYS A 1162 17.00 -7.17 34.57
CA LYS A 1162 17.83 -8.33 34.27
C LYS A 1162 17.03 -9.54 34.76
N GLN A 1163 16.79 -10.54 33.90
CA GLN A 1163 16.15 -11.80 34.32
C GLN A 1163 16.89 -12.30 35.56
N GLN A 1164 16.16 -12.58 36.65
CA GLN A 1164 16.76 -13.22 37.82
C GLN A 1164 17.36 -14.56 37.36
N PRO A 1165 18.60 -14.89 37.78
CA PRO A 1165 19.18 -16.19 37.48
C PRO A 1165 18.24 -17.26 38.07
N ILE A 1166 17.85 -18.22 37.21
CA ILE A 1166 17.06 -19.38 37.63
C ILE A 1166 17.94 -20.19 38.58
N ASP A 1167 17.37 -20.72 39.67
CA ASP A 1167 18.14 -21.52 40.62
C ASP A 1167 18.81 -22.72 39.91
N PRO A 1168 20.09 -22.99 40.20
CA PRO A 1168 20.87 -24.03 39.50
C PRO A 1168 20.30 -25.45 39.73
N GLU A 1169 19.58 -25.65 40.83
CA GLU A 1169 18.84 -26.89 41.13
C GLU A 1169 17.63 -27.09 40.19
N VAL A 1170 16.97 -26.01 39.78
CA VAL A 1170 15.86 -26.03 38.81
C VAL A 1170 16.38 -26.34 37.40
N VAL A 1171 17.54 -25.78 37.05
CA VAL A 1171 18.22 -26.05 35.77
C VAL A 1171 18.60 -27.53 35.67
N SER A 1172 19.32 -28.05 36.65
CA SER A 1172 19.77 -29.44 36.66
C SER A 1172 18.61 -30.45 36.71
N SER A 1173 17.56 -30.19 37.50
CA SER A 1173 16.36 -31.04 37.53
C SER A 1173 15.59 -31.03 36.21
N ALA A 1174 15.48 -29.89 35.51
CA ALA A 1174 14.90 -29.84 34.17
C ALA A 1174 15.70 -30.69 33.16
N TRP A 1175 17.03 -30.56 33.14
CA TRP A 1175 17.88 -31.38 32.27
C TRP A 1175 17.77 -32.88 32.56
N LEU A 1176 17.75 -33.28 33.84
CA LEU A 1176 17.56 -34.68 34.25
C LEU A 1176 16.19 -35.22 33.84
N TYR A 1177 15.14 -34.41 33.95
CA TYR A 1177 13.79 -34.77 33.50
C TYR A 1177 13.76 -35.03 31.98
N SER A 1178 14.34 -34.13 31.17
CA SER A 1178 14.42 -34.29 29.72
C SER A 1178 15.20 -35.55 29.32
N LEU A 1179 16.36 -35.78 29.94
CA LEU A 1179 17.19 -36.95 29.70
C LEU A 1179 16.46 -38.26 30.05
N GLY A 1180 15.79 -38.30 31.21
CA GLY A 1180 15.01 -39.45 31.65
C GLY A 1180 13.84 -39.74 30.69
N LYS A 1181 13.09 -38.71 30.26
CA LYS A 1181 12.03 -38.84 29.26
C LYS A 1181 12.55 -39.34 27.91
N ASN A 1182 13.68 -38.81 27.42
CA ASN A 1182 14.29 -39.24 26.16
C ASN A 1182 14.67 -40.73 26.21
N LEU A 1183 15.25 -41.17 27.33
CA LEU A 1183 15.62 -42.57 27.52
C LEU A 1183 14.40 -43.49 27.61
N VAL A 1184 13.37 -43.11 28.37
CA VAL A 1184 12.11 -43.87 28.46
C VAL A 1184 11.44 -44.00 27.10
N ASN A 1185 11.39 -42.93 26.32
CA ASN A 1185 10.86 -42.97 24.96
C ASN A 1185 11.67 -43.92 24.08
N HIS A 1186 13.00 -43.89 24.16
CA HIS A 1186 13.86 -44.84 23.44
C HIS A 1186 13.63 -46.30 23.87
N ILE A 1187 13.42 -46.56 25.16
CA ILE A 1187 13.10 -47.90 25.67
C ILE A 1187 11.78 -48.40 25.07
N ILE A 1188 10.73 -47.56 25.07
CA ILE A 1188 9.40 -47.94 24.57
C ILE A 1188 9.39 -48.13 23.05
N THR A 1189 9.95 -47.17 22.31
CA THR A 1189 9.86 -47.11 20.84
C THR A 1189 10.90 -47.98 20.14
N ASP A 1190 12.13 -48.05 20.64
CA ASP A 1190 13.24 -48.73 19.96
C ASP A 1190 13.68 -50.02 20.64
N VAL A 1191 13.54 -50.17 21.97
CA VAL A 1191 14.03 -51.38 22.66
C VAL A 1191 12.95 -52.45 22.78
N LEU A 1192 11.78 -52.11 23.32
CA LEU A 1192 10.67 -53.05 23.54
C LEU A 1192 10.03 -53.51 22.22
N SER A 1193 10.03 -52.67 21.20
CA SER A 1193 9.50 -52.98 19.87
C SER A 1193 10.32 -54.02 19.08
N HIS A 1194 11.61 -54.17 19.41
CA HIS A 1194 12.52 -55.08 18.72
C HIS A 1194 12.61 -56.47 19.36
N ILE A 1195 11.85 -56.74 20.43
CA ILE A 1195 11.77 -58.08 21.02
C ILE A 1195 10.95 -58.98 20.06
N ALA A 1196 11.47 -60.15 19.69
CA ALA A 1196 10.87 -60.97 18.64
C ALA A 1196 9.67 -61.84 19.10
N ALA A 1197 9.74 -62.38 20.33
CA ALA A 1197 8.70 -63.22 20.91
C ALA A 1197 8.86 -63.27 22.44
N LEU A 1198 7.74 -63.32 23.17
CA LEU A 1198 7.72 -63.29 24.63
C LEU A 1198 7.04 -64.55 25.20
N SER A 1199 7.81 -65.34 25.95
CA SER A 1199 7.32 -66.50 26.71
C SER A 1199 6.62 -66.05 28.01
N LYS A 1200 5.77 -66.90 28.61
CA LYS A 1200 5.13 -66.63 29.91
C LYS A 1200 6.11 -66.26 31.04
N PRO A 1201 7.22 -67.00 31.26
CA PRO A 1201 8.25 -66.58 32.23
C PRO A 1201 9.01 -65.32 31.78
N GLY A 1202 9.25 -65.14 30.47
CA GLY A 1202 9.84 -63.93 29.92
C GLY A 1202 8.97 -62.67 30.14
N SER A 1203 7.64 -62.80 30.08
CA SER A 1203 6.70 -61.70 30.38
C SER A 1203 6.73 -61.30 31.85
N ALA A 1204 6.80 -62.28 32.75
CA ALA A 1204 6.95 -62.02 34.18
C ALA A 1204 8.27 -61.31 34.50
N GLN A 1205 9.38 -61.70 33.85
CA GLN A 1205 10.66 -61.03 34.00
C GLN A 1205 10.64 -59.60 33.44
N LEU A 1206 10.07 -59.40 32.25
CA LEU A 1206 9.95 -58.07 31.65
C LEU A 1206 9.09 -57.13 32.50
N SER A 1207 8.02 -57.65 33.11
CA SER A 1207 7.18 -56.89 34.04
C SER A 1207 7.97 -56.42 35.27
N SER A 1208 8.80 -57.29 35.86
CA SER A 1208 9.67 -56.94 36.99
C SER A 1208 10.74 -55.90 36.61
N ASP A 1209 11.34 -56.04 35.43
CA ASP A 1209 12.33 -55.12 34.88
C ASP A 1209 11.75 -53.71 34.64
N LEU A 1210 10.53 -53.64 34.06
CA LEU A 1210 9.82 -52.38 33.84
C LEU A 1210 9.33 -51.74 35.14
N GLU A 1211 8.95 -52.54 36.14
CA GLU A 1211 8.60 -52.04 37.47
C GLU A 1211 9.80 -51.39 38.17
N TYR A 1212 10.98 -52.01 38.08
CA TYR A 1212 12.20 -51.47 38.65
C TYR A 1212 12.62 -50.16 37.94
N LEU A 1213 12.59 -50.13 36.61
CA LEU A 1213 12.86 -48.91 35.84
C LEU A 1213 11.85 -47.80 36.13
N SER A 1214 10.56 -48.13 36.25
CA SER A 1214 9.52 -47.17 36.59
C SER A 1214 9.77 -46.51 37.94
N ASN A 1215 10.20 -47.27 38.95
CA ASN A 1215 10.54 -46.73 40.26
C ASN A 1215 11.74 -45.76 40.24
N ILE A 1216 12.75 -46.05 39.42
CA ILE A 1216 13.97 -45.24 39.31
C ILE A 1216 13.73 -43.98 38.49
N VAL A 1217 13.01 -44.10 37.39
CA VAL A 1217 12.59 -42.97 36.54
C VAL A 1217 11.69 -42.02 37.34
N ARG A 1218 10.81 -42.55 38.22
CA ARG A 1218 10.03 -41.73 39.16
C ARG A 1218 10.89 -41.01 40.20
N ALA A 1219 12.02 -41.59 40.62
CA ALA A 1219 12.98 -40.92 41.50
C ALA A 1219 13.70 -39.74 40.81
N LEU A 1220 13.73 -39.71 39.47
CA LEU A 1220 14.20 -38.59 38.65
C LEU A 1220 13.07 -37.61 38.27
N ASN A 1221 11.92 -37.66 38.97
CA ASN A 1221 10.70 -36.88 38.70
C ASN A 1221 10.07 -37.10 37.31
N VAL A 1222 10.36 -38.21 36.65
CA VAL A 1222 9.80 -38.54 35.33
C VAL A 1222 8.62 -39.50 35.48
N GLU A 1223 7.40 -39.07 35.13
CA GLU A 1223 6.20 -39.92 35.12
C GLU A 1223 5.86 -40.35 33.69
N SER A 1224 5.86 -41.65 33.39
CA SER A 1224 5.48 -42.18 32.06
C SER A 1224 4.27 -43.12 32.15
N LYS A 1225 3.13 -42.65 31.66
CA LYS A 1225 1.88 -43.43 31.60
C LYS A 1225 2.02 -44.66 30.69
N GLU A 1226 2.71 -44.49 29.57
CA GLU A 1226 2.94 -45.55 28.59
C GLU A 1226 3.75 -46.71 29.18
N LEU A 1227 4.78 -46.42 29.99
CA LEU A 1227 5.59 -47.45 30.65
C LEU A 1227 4.76 -48.25 31.67
N GLU A 1228 3.85 -47.59 32.37
CA GLU A 1228 2.92 -48.23 33.32
C GLU A 1228 1.85 -49.07 32.61
N GLU A 1229 1.37 -48.63 31.44
CA GLU A 1229 0.45 -49.39 30.60
C GLU A 1229 1.11 -50.66 30.06
N TRP A 1230 2.36 -50.56 29.58
CA TRP A 1230 3.17 -51.73 29.23
C TRP A 1230 3.27 -52.72 30.38
N ARG A 1231 3.56 -52.25 31.61
CA ARG A 1231 3.59 -53.11 32.80
C ARG A 1231 2.22 -53.76 33.08
N LYS A 1232 1.13 -53.00 33.04
CA LYS A 1232 -0.23 -53.49 33.32
C LYS A 1232 -0.64 -54.56 32.32
N TYR A 1233 -0.39 -54.36 31.03
CA TYR A 1233 -0.77 -55.31 30.00
C TYR A 1233 0.10 -56.57 29.98
N LEU A 1234 1.39 -56.47 30.34
CA LEU A 1234 2.28 -57.64 30.48
C LEU A 1234 1.95 -58.53 31.69
N ALA A 1235 1.20 -57.99 32.67
CA ALA A 1235 0.76 -58.71 33.86
C ALA A 1235 -0.58 -59.44 33.70
N LEU A 1236 -1.30 -59.24 32.57
CA LEU A 1236 -2.57 -59.91 32.30
C LEU A 1236 -2.38 -61.41 32.02
N GLU A 1237 -3.30 -62.24 32.50
CA GLU A 1237 -3.33 -63.65 32.14
C GLU A 1237 -3.80 -63.84 30.68
N GLU A 1238 -3.43 -64.95 30.04
CA GLU A 1238 -3.67 -65.19 28.60
C GLU A 1238 -5.15 -65.08 28.20
N GLU A 1239 -6.07 -65.52 29.06
CA GLU A 1239 -7.52 -65.43 28.84
C GLU A 1239 -8.05 -63.99 28.98
N GLU A 1240 -7.53 -63.26 29.96
CA GLU A 1240 -7.90 -61.86 30.21
C GLU A 1240 -7.33 -60.92 29.13
N GLY A 1241 -6.11 -61.21 28.65
CA GLY A 1241 -5.46 -60.50 27.55
C GLY A 1241 -6.18 -60.65 26.22
N LYS A 1242 -6.63 -61.88 25.87
CA LYS A 1242 -7.45 -62.13 24.67
C LYS A 1242 -8.82 -61.44 24.74
N LEU A 1243 -9.45 -61.43 25.92
CA LEU A 1243 -10.70 -60.69 26.16
C LEU A 1243 -10.48 -59.17 26.03
N ALA A 1244 -9.43 -58.62 26.64
CA ALA A 1244 -9.10 -57.20 26.54
C ALA A 1244 -8.78 -56.78 25.09
N LEU A 1245 -8.07 -57.62 24.33
CA LEU A 1245 -7.78 -57.39 22.91
C LEU A 1245 -9.05 -57.40 22.04
N SER A 1246 -10.02 -58.26 22.36
CA SER A 1246 -11.32 -58.34 21.66
C SER A 1246 -12.23 -57.13 21.93
N GLN A 1247 -12.03 -56.46 23.07
CA GLN A 1247 -12.81 -55.29 23.52
C GLN A 1247 -12.11 -53.96 23.25
N ALA A 1248 -10.86 -53.98 22.77
CA ALA A 1248 -10.03 -52.79 22.62
C ALA A 1248 -10.41 -51.90 21.42
N LEU A 1249 -10.32 -50.59 21.62
CA LEU A 1249 -10.52 -49.57 20.58
C LEU A 1249 -9.38 -49.63 19.53
N PRO A 1250 -9.60 -49.18 18.28
CA PRO A 1250 -8.57 -49.19 17.24
C PRO A 1250 -7.28 -48.41 17.56
N ALA A 1251 -7.32 -47.54 18.58
CA ALA A 1251 -6.26 -46.63 18.97
C ALA A 1251 -5.25 -47.21 19.99
N ASP A 1252 -5.52 -48.33 20.65
CA ASP A 1252 -4.58 -48.92 21.63
C ASP A 1252 -3.47 -49.71 20.94
N THR A 1253 -2.42 -49.00 20.54
CA THR A 1253 -1.24 -49.52 19.84
C THR A 1253 -0.40 -50.43 20.74
N ILE A 1254 -0.28 -50.11 22.03
CA ILE A 1254 0.53 -50.85 23.02
C ILE A 1254 -0.05 -52.24 23.28
N LEU A 1255 -1.36 -52.35 23.53
CA LEU A 1255 -2.02 -53.64 23.80
C LEU A 1255 -1.92 -54.60 22.60
N ARG A 1256 -2.06 -54.09 21.38
CA ARG A 1256 -1.87 -54.87 20.15
C ARG A 1256 -0.43 -55.31 19.96
N GLN A 1257 0.53 -54.45 20.29
CA GLN A 1257 1.95 -54.80 20.22
C GLN A 1257 2.29 -55.92 21.20
N ILE A 1258 1.78 -55.87 22.43
CA ILE A 1258 1.93 -56.94 23.43
C ILE A 1258 1.19 -58.22 23.01
N GLY A 1259 -0.02 -58.10 22.44
CA GLY A 1259 -0.78 -59.22 21.88
C GLY A 1259 -0.04 -59.95 20.75
N ARG A 1260 0.67 -59.22 19.89
CA ARG A 1260 1.57 -59.80 18.87
C ARG A 1260 2.78 -60.51 19.48
N LEU A 1261 3.39 -59.92 20.51
CA LEU A 1261 4.58 -60.47 21.18
C LEU A 1261 4.30 -61.75 21.95
N GLN A 1262 3.11 -61.87 22.57
CA GLN A 1262 2.67 -63.05 23.33
C GLN A 1262 1.86 -64.06 22.48
N GLY A 1263 1.55 -63.72 21.23
CA GLY A 1263 0.82 -64.60 20.31
C GLY A 1263 -0.69 -64.71 20.56
N TRP A 1264 -1.29 -63.72 21.21
CA TRP A 1264 -2.75 -63.63 21.46
C TRP A 1264 -3.57 -63.39 20.18
N ASP A 1265 -2.92 -62.98 19.07
CA ASP A 1265 -3.50 -62.78 17.74
C ASP A 1265 -3.79 -64.10 16.97
N ARG A 1266 -3.41 -65.28 17.50
CA ARG A 1266 -3.53 -66.58 16.83
C ARG A 1266 -4.65 -67.47 17.37
#